data_AF-A0A1F3LVU0-F1
#
_entry.id   AF-A0A1F3LVU0-F1
#
_cell.length_a   1.000
_cell.length_b   1.000
_cell.length_c   1.000
_cell.angle_alpha   90.00
_cell.angle_beta   90.00
_cell.angle_gamma   90.00
#
_symmetry.space_group_name_H-M   'P 1'
#
loop_
_entity.id
_entity.type
_entity.pdbx_description
1 polymer ?
#
loop_
_entity_poly.entity_id
_entity_poly.type
_entity_poly.pdbx_seq_one_letter_code
_entity_poly.pdbx_strand_id
1 'polypeptide(L)'
;MKKLQKNWFRHILQWGTLLAIIIFLTKIFGNQTADPEAYCPLGGLETLGTYLVAGSMACSMTMTQIMMGIVLAIAVILFSKLFCGYLCPLGWGSEYLAKLRAKVKVKEVVIQSGSYLDKALRSFKYILLFIIFYYTITDSELFCKNFDPYYAAATGFQGELTMWMAILAIAVFVFGNFFIKMFWCKYICPLGGLSNIFKYAITFTVLIGIFAAINLSGLSVSWIYLLAAASLIGYLSEIFYKEPKIFPLLRITRSKEACNDCGLCAKKCPYGINVDKTDSVKNVDCTLCGECISSCNKNALSFNNKKGFRWIPAILTITLFAAALLLGSVWELPTIDEKWGDETKHEQLQILTVEGLRSVKCYGSSKAFSAQLQKIPGVYGVSTYVKHSKVNIYYIPSETTPEKIQESIYTPAKFKIATPPVEAQQIKVITIRTEKMYDKMDPNYLGIQIRLAKKGYYGLESEYACPLIIRLYMDMNEPVDEDFLKSMVELKELNMPVHGGGINTVKVDFEYIKLEDQIDTVTRREFLERQLTRFNVPYKKNIEKWGGKNEAIYELIYPDLDKPLITRNLPYLSNHLSQIEGILSLETVINDKEEYAFRITYSKDALNDDKIWEILNRTKWTIKDKEGAISEVDPKFSFTEKGATIK
;
A
#
# COMPACT_ATOMS: atom_id res chain seq x y z
N MET A 1 20.98 51.44 3.36
CA MET A 1 20.00 50.34 3.08
C MET A 1 19.73 49.58 4.38
N LYS A 2 18.52 49.68 4.97
CA LYS A 2 18.16 48.81 6.12
C LYS A 2 18.19 47.34 5.66
N LYS A 3 18.95 46.48 6.36
CA LYS A 3 19.06 45.03 6.06
C LYS A 3 17.66 44.42 5.94
N LEU A 4 17.34 43.89 4.76
CA LEU A 4 16.13 43.08 4.55
C LEU A 4 16.14 41.93 5.57
N GLN A 5 15.10 41.86 6.41
CA GLN A 5 15.00 40.82 7.43
C GLN A 5 14.64 39.50 6.76
N LYS A 6 15.63 38.62 6.51
CA LYS A 6 15.40 37.28 5.92
C LYS A 6 14.38 36.48 6.75
N ASN A 7 13.54 35.70 6.07
CA ASN A 7 12.57 34.81 6.73
C ASN A 7 13.24 33.47 7.12
N TRP A 8 14.12 33.51 8.11
CA TRP A 8 14.97 32.37 8.43
C TRP A 8 14.18 31.15 8.94
N PHE A 9 13.14 31.35 9.75
CA PHE A 9 12.29 30.27 10.28
C PHE A 9 11.61 29.44 9.19
N ARG A 10 11.06 30.10 8.16
CA ARG A 10 10.48 29.40 7.02
C ARG A 10 11.52 28.52 6.33
N HIS A 11 12.71 29.05 6.10
CA HIS A 11 13.77 28.30 5.43
C HIS A 11 14.31 27.15 6.29
N ILE A 12 14.45 27.34 7.61
CA ILE A 12 14.81 26.27 8.54
C ILE A 12 13.82 25.11 8.42
N LEU A 13 12.51 25.41 8.43
CA LEU A 13 11.48 24.39 8.32
C LEU A 13 11.51 23.66 6.97
N GLN A 14 11.65 24.39 5.86
CA GLN A 14 11.74 23.80 4.53
C GLN A 14 12.97 22.90 4.39
N TRP A 15 14.15 23.40 4.78
CA TRP A 15 15.40 22.63 4.72
C TRP A 15 15.40 21.46 5.70
N GLY A 16 14.85 21.63 6.90
CA GLY A 16 14.66 20.56 7.87
C GLY A 16 13.75 19.45 7.36
N THR A 17 12.65 19.82 6.69
CA THR A 17 11.74 18.84 6.07
C THR A 17 12.42 18.09 4.93
N LEU A 18 13.16 18.78 4.06
CA LEU A 18 13.93 18.13 2.99
C LEU A 18 15.01 17.20 3.55
N LEU A 19 15.73 17.63 4.59
CA LEU A 19 16.73 16.80 5.24
C LEU A 19 16.08 15.55 5.87
N ALA A 20 14.94 15.70 6.55
CA ALA A 20 14.21 14.57 7.11
C ALA A 20 13.76 13.58 6.03
N ILE A 21 13.25 14.07 4.89
CA ILE A 21 12.89 13.23 3.73
C ILE A 21 14.13 12.50 3.20
N ILE A 22 15.26 13.18 2.99
CA ILE A 22 16.49 12.56 2.50
C ILE A 22 16.98 11.47 3.46
N ILE A 23 17.01 11.74 4.77
CA ILE A 23 17.41 10.76 5.79
C ILE A 23 16.50 9.53 5.76
N PHE A 24 15.18 9.75 5.63
CA PHE A 24 14.19 8.67 5.57
C PHE A 24 14.36 7.81 4.30
N LEU A 25 14.57 8.45 3.14
CA LEU A 25 14.75 7.77 1.85
C LEU A 25 16.09 7.03 1.74
N THR A 26 17.15 7.58 2.33
CA THR A 26 18.50 6.98 2.28
C THR A 26 18.69 5.86 3.31
N LYS A 27 17.64 5.49 4.06
CA LYS A 27 17.63 4.38 5.03
C LYS A 27 18.74 4.45 6.09
N ILE A 28 19.26 5.65 6.38
CA ILE A 28 20.40 5.86 7.30
C ILE A 28 20.10 5.31 8.71
N PHE A 29 18.83 5.24 9.12
CA PHE A 29 18.40 4.78 10.45
C PHE A 29 17.50 3.53 10.46
N GLY A 30 17.27 2.85 9.33
CA GLY A 30 16.42 1.65 9.35
C GLY A 30 16.21 0.96 8.01
N ASN A 31 16.03 -0.36 8.05
CA ASN A 31 15.95 -1.22 6.86
C ASN A 31 14.53 -1.36 6.27
N GLN A 32 13.53 -0.66 6.82
CA GLN A 32 12.15 -0.71 6.33
C GLN A 32 12.00 0.07 5.02
N THR A 33 11.09 -0.38 4.15
CA THR A 33 10.70 0.35 2.94
C THR A 33 10.00 1.65 3.35
N ALA A 34 10.68 2.77 3.17
CA ALA A 34 10.12 4.10 3.37
C ALA A 34 8.96 4.32 2.39
N ASP A 35 7.72 4.44 2.87
CA ASP A 35 6.59 4.93 2.08
C ASP A 35 6.49 6.46 2.25
N PRO A 36 6.87 7.27 1.25
CA PRO A 36 6.84 8.73 1.34
C PRO A 36 5.44 9.29 1.53
N GLU A 37 4.39 8.53 1.20
CA GLU A 37 3.01 8.97 1.33
C GLU A 37 2.46 8.83 2.73
N ALA A 38 3.11 8.07 3.60
CA ALA A 38 2.76 7.90 5.02
C ALA A 38 2.58 9.24 5.77
N TYR A 39 3.06 10.35 5.20
CA TYR A 39 2.98 11.69 5.76
C TYR A 39 2.26 12.70 4.86
N CYS A 40 1.70 12.25 3.73
CA CYS A 40 0.98 13.12 2.79
C CYS A 40 -0.44 13.41 3.30
N PRO A 41 -0.78 14.69 3.59
CA PRO A 41 -2.12 15.03 4.10
C PRO A 41 -3.24 14.82 3.08
N LEU A 42 -2.93 14.86 1.78
CA LEU A 42 -3.91 14.59 0.73
C LEU A 42 -4.35 13.12 0.78
N GLY A 43 -3.39 12.18 0.84
CA GLY A 43 -3.69 10.76 0.92
C GLY A 43 -4.47 10.39 2.18
N GLY A 44 -4.23 11.11 3.28
CA GLY A 44 -5.04 11.01 4.49
C GLY A 44 -6.51 11.36 4.31
N LEU A 45 -6.80 12.44 3.59
CA LEU A 45 -8.18 12.88 3.31
C LEU A 45 -8.87 11.99 2.26
N GLU A 46 -8.12 11.51 1.28
CA GLU A 46 -8.61 10.52 0.31
C GLU A 46 -8.99 9.22 1.02
N THR A 47 -8.14 8.73 1.91
CA THR A 47 -8.41 7.54 2.73
C THR A 47 -9.59 7.73 3.67
N LEU A 48 -9.72 8.92 4.28
CA LEU A 48 -10.91 9.24 5.07
C LEU A 48 -12.18 9.18 4.20
N GLY A 49 -12.11 9.68 2.96
CA GLY A 49 -13.20 9.57 1.99
C GLY A 49 -13.56 8.11 1.69
N THR A 50 -12.56 7.27 1.40
CA THR A 50 -12.75 5.84 1.19
C THR A 50 -13.34 5.15 2.42
N TYR A 51 -12.88 5.49 3.62
CA TYR A 51 -13.40 4.91 4.86
C TYR A 51 -14.86 5.30 5.11
N LEU A 52 -15.23 6.56 4.90
CA LEU A 52 -16.60 7.04 5.10
C LEU A 52 -17.60 6.51 4.06
N VAL A 53 -17.14 6.23 2.84
CA VAL A 53 -18.00 5.81 1.73
C VAL A 53 -18.04 4.29 1.57
N ALA A 54 -16.88 3.65 1.61
CA ALA A 54 -16.71 2.23 1.31
C ALA A 54 -16.42 1.37 2.56
N GLY A 55 -16.26 1.98 3.75
CA GLY A 55 -15.95 1.24 4.98
C GLY A 55 -14.54 0.62 5.00
N SER A 56 -13.65 1.11 4.13
CA SER A 56 -12.32 0.53 3.92
C SER A 56 -11.18 1.53 4.02
N MET A 57 -10.00 1.05 4.43
CA MET A 57 -8.74 1.80 4.34
C MET A 57 -7.84 1.20 3.25
N ALA A 58 -7.19 2.05 2.46
CA ALA A 58 -6.30 1.60 1.38
C ALA A 58 -5.05 0.86 1.90
N CYS A 59 -4.50 -0.06 1.09
CA CYS A 59 -3.47 -1.03 1.45
C CYS A 59 -2.16 -0.48 2.07
N SER A 60 -1.82 0.79 1.82
CA SER A 60 -0.60 1.45 2.31
C SER A 60 -0.88 2.52 3.36
N MET A 61 -2.11 2.57 3.88
CA MET A 61 -2.57 3.68 4.70
C MET A 61 -2.54 3.38 6.20
N THR A 62 -2.22 4.42 6.95
CA THR A 62 -2.13 4.43 8.40
C THR A 62 -3.04 5.49 8.98
N MET A 63 -3.46 5.30 10.23
CA MET A 63 -4.20 6.32 10.99
C MET A 63 -3.48 7.66 11.07
N THR A 64 -2.14 7.63 11.09
CA THR A 64 -1.31 8.83 11.02
C THR A 64 -1.64 9.69 9.81
N GLN A 65 -1.89 9.10 8.63
CA GLN A 65 -2.25 9.88 7.44
C GLN A 65 -3.63 10.51 7.58
N ILE A 66 -4.64 9.76 8.02
CA ILE A 66 -6.00 10.29 8.23
C ILE A 66 -5.96 11.47 9.20
N MET A 67 -5.26 11.33 10.33
CA MET A 67 -5.09 12.42 11.30
C MET A 67 -4.32 13.61 10.73
N MET A 68 -3.26 13.37 9.95
CA MET A 68 -2.55 14.40 9.19
C MET A 68 -3.47 15.16 8.23
N GLY A 69 -4.36 14.46 7.54
CA GLY A 69 -5.38 15.02 6.66
C GLY A 69 -6.40 15.89 7.40
N ILE A 70 -6.99 15.38 8.49
CA ILE A 70 -7.96 16.10 9.32
C ILE A 70 -7.34 17.36 9.94
N VAL A 71 -6.16 17.23 10.53
CA VAL A 71 -5.46 18.38 11.14
C VAL A 71 -5.09 19.40 10.09
N LEU A 72 -4.69 18.98 8.88
CA LEU A 72 -4.47 19.91 7.77
C LEU A 72 -5.77 20.60 7.34
N ALA A 73 -6.89 19.88 7.24
CA ALA A 73 -8.18 20.49 6.91
C ALA A 73 -8.55 21.59 7.93
N ILE A 74 -8.43 21.29 9.23
CA ILE A 74 -8.64 22.25 10.31
C ILE A 74 -7.66 23.43 10.19
N ALA A 75 -6.39 23.15 9.92
CA ALA A 75 -5.35 24.17 9.74
C ALA A 75 -5.68 25.13 8.58
N VAL A 76 -6.16 24.60 7.46
CA VAL A 76 -6.54 25.39 6.28
C VAL A 76 -7.75 26.25 6.56
N ILE A 77 -8.76 25.71 7.25
CA ILE A 77 -9.96 26.45 7.67
C ILE A 77 -9.57 27.62 8.58
N LEU A 78 -8.76 27.38 9.62
CA LEU A 78 -8.46 28.39 10.64
C LEU A 78 -7.36 29.37 10.21
N PHE A 79 -6.27 28.86 9.64
CA PHE A 79 -4.99 29.56 9.48
C PHE A 79 -4.45 29.55 8.04
N SER A 80 -5.27 29.23 7.04
CA SER A 80 -4.86 29.16 5.63
C SER A 80 -3.86 28.02 5.32
N LYS A 81 -3.29 28.01 4.11
CA LYS A 81 -2.44 26.94 3.56
C LYS A 81 -1.01 26.93 4.12
N LEU A 82 -0.87 26.82 5.45
CA LEU A 82 0.43 26.82 6.13
C LEU A 82 1.34 25.68 5.65
N PHE A 83 0.80 24.46 5.51
CA PHE A 83 1.56 23.31 5.04
C PHE A 83 2.24 23.56 3.67
N CYS A 84 1.50 24.10 2.70
CA CYS A 84 2.03 24.45 1.37
C CYS A 84 3.19 25.48 1.43
N GLY A 85 3.18 26.37 2.43
CA GLY A 85 4.18 27.42 2.59
C GLY A 85 5.45 27.01 3.33
N TYR A 86 5.33 26.08 4.30
CA TYR A 86 6.38 25.75 5.27
C TYR A 86 6.93 24.31 5.17
N LEU A 87 6.11 23.32 4.82
CA LEU A 87 6.51 21.89 4.83
C LEU A 87 6.53 21.25 3.43
N CYS A 88 5.65 21.66 2.51
CA CYS A 88 5.49 20.98 1.22
C CYS A 88 6.77 21.05 0.34
N PRO A 89 7.36 19.90 -0.04
CA PRO A 89 8.56 19.86 -0.90
C PRO A 89 8.32 20.41 -2.31
N LEU A 90 7.14 20.14 -2.87
CA LEU A 90 6.75 20.66 -4.19
C LEU A 90 6.69 22.19 -4.19
N GLY A 91 6.19 22.81 -3.12
CA GLY A 91 6.17 24.26 -2.97
C GLY A 91 7.57 24.86 -2.92
N TRP A 92 8.49 24.22 -2.18
CA TRP A 92 9.90 24.62 -2.17
C TRP A 92 10.55 24.47 -3.56
N GLY A 93 10.31 23.35 -4.24
CA GLY A 93 10.82 23.09 -5.60
C GLY A 93 10.33 24.13 -6.61
N SER A 94 9.03 24.47 -6.59
CA SER A 94 8.45 25.53 -7.42
C SER A 94 9.12 26.89 -7.21
N GLU A 95 9.40 27.27 -5.96
CA GLU A 95 10.08 28.54 -5.66
C GLU A 95 11.56 28.53 -6.09
N TYR A 96 12.23 27.39 -5.98
CA TYR A 96 13.61 27.25 -6.41
C TYR A 96 13.72 27.34 -7.95
N LEU A 97 12.83 26.69 -8.69
CA LEU A 97 12.75 26.81 -10.15
C LEU A 97 12.53 28.25 -10.60
N ALA A 98 11.67 29.00 -9.90
CA ALA A 98 11.47 30.43 -10.18
C ALA A 98 12.73 31.27 -9.95
N LYS A 99 13.54 30.95 -8.93
CA LYS A 99 14.85 31.59 -8.68
C LYS A 99 15.88 31.20 -9.75
N LEU A 100 15.90 29.93 -10.16
CA LEU A 100 16.78 29.44 -11.21
C LEU A 100 16.50 30.14 -12.55
N ARG A 101 15.23 30.24 -12.95
CA ARG A 101 14.80 31.01 -14.13
C ARG A 101 15.31 32.46 -14.09
N ALA A 102 15.18 33.13 -12.94
CA ALA A 102 15.68 34.50 -12.77
C ALA A 102 17.21 34.58 -12.89
N LYS A 103 17.94 33.57 -12.43
CA LYS A 103 19.40 33.45 -12.58
C LYS A 103 19.81 33.24 -14.04
N VAL A 104 19.06 32.45 -14.79
CA VAL A 104 19.26 32.19 -16.23
C VAL A 104 18.71 33.34 -17.12
N LYS A 105 18.14 34.39 -16.51
CA LYS A 105 17.59 35.58 -17.19
C LYS A 105 16.46 35.29 -18.20
N VAL A 106 15.76 34.17 -18.05
CA VAL A 106 14.59 33.83 -18.88
C VAL A 106 13.38 34.66 -18.46
N LYS A 107 12.68 35.25 -19.44
CA LYS A 107 11.50 36.09 -19.20
C LYS A 107 10.37 35.30 -18.54
N GLU A 108 9.65 35.95 -17.62
CA GLU A 108 8.50 35.34 -16.93
C GLU A 108 7.28 35.37 -17.83
N VAL A 109 6.53 34.27 -17.89
CA VAL A 109 5.17 34.30 -18.45
C VAL A 109 4.21 34.68 -17.32
N VAL A 110 3.77 35.93 -17.30
CA VAL A 110 2.86 36.44 -16.27
C VAL A 110 1.42 36.29 -16.76
N ILE A 111 0.70 35.32 -16.20
CA ILE A 111 -0.75 35.19 -16.43
C ILE A 111 -1.46 36.14 -15.48
N GLN A 112 -2.18 37.12 -16.04
CA GLN A 112 -2.95 38.08 -15.25
C GLN A 112 -4.07 37.38 -14.48
N SER A 113 -4.14 37.64 -13.18
CA SER A 113 -5.13 37.03 -12.29
C SER A 113 -6.55 37.43 -12.69
N GLY A 114 -7.41 36.46 -12.97
CA GLY A 114 -8.78 36.70 -13.45
C GLY A 114 -8.98 36.80 -14.97
N SER A 115 -7.90 36.67 -15.76
CA SER A 115 -8.01 36.47 -17.21
C SER A 115 -8.75 35.17 -17.56
N TYR A 116 -9.30 35.07 -18.78
CA TYR A 116 -9.94 33.82 -19.24
C TYR A 116 -9.01 32.61 -19.16
N LEU A 117 -7.73 32.81 -19.49
CA LEU A 117 -6.70 31.76 -19.38
C LEU A 117 -6.45 31.35 -17.91
N ASP A 118 -6.40 32.31 -16.97
CA ASP A 118 -6.26 32.00 -15.54
C ASP A 118 -7.44 31.17 -15.01
N LYS A 119 -8.67 31.50 -15.44
CA LYS A 119 -9.88 30.77 -15.05
C LYS A 119 -9.88 29.35 -15.62
N ALA A 120 -9.60 29.20 -16.92
CA ALA A 120 -9.54 27.91 -17.58
C ALA A 120 -8.45 27.01 -16.96
N LEU A 121 -7.25 27.54 -16.71
CA LEU A 121 -6.18 26.74 -16.10
C LEU A 121 -6.50 26.32 -14.66
N ARG A 122 -7.28 27.11 -13.91
CA ARG A 122 -7.69 26.75 -12.56
C ARG A 122 -8.73 25.63 -12.52
N SER A 123 -9.46 25.35 -13.60
CA SER A 123 -10.43 24.24 -13.60
C SER A 123 -9.72 22.88 -13.55
N PHE A 124 -8.54 22.76 -14.15
CA PHE A 124 -7.79 21.51 -14.24
C PHE A 124 -7.54 20.85 -12.87
N LYS A 125 -7.12 21.59 -11.84
CA LYS A 125 -6.93 20.99 -10.50
C LYS A 125 -8.20 20.43 -9.89
N TYR A 126 -9.38 20.99 -10.19
CA TYR A 126 -10.66 20.49 -9.66
C TYR A 126 -11.15 19.28 -10.45
N ILE A 127 -10.93 19.29 -11.77
CA ILE A 127 -11.17 18.10 -12.61
C ILE A 127 -10.26 16.96 -12.14
N LEU A 128 -8.99 17.24 -11.92
CA LEU A 128 -8.04 16.26 -11.42
C LEU A 128 -8.39 15.81 -9.98
N LEU A 129 -8.79 16.72 -9.10
CA LEU A 129 -9.29 16.38 -7.77
C LEU A 129 -10.46 15.39 -7.85
N PHE A 130 -11.45 15.66 -8.71
CA PHE A 130 -12.57 14.76 -8.93
C PHE A 130 -12.11 13.38 -9.41
N ILE A 131 -11.24 13.32 -10.41
CA ILE A 131 -10.71 12.06 -10.96
C ILE A 131 -9.96 11.26 -9.88
N ILE A 132 -9.05 11.91 -9.15
CA ILE A 132 -8.23 11.25 -8.13
C ILE A 132 -9.10 10.68 -7.02
N PHE A 133 -10.03 11.47 -6.46
CA PHE A 133 -10.95 10.97 -5.43
C PHE A 133 -11.89 9.90 -5.98
N TYR A 134 -12.34 10.03 -7.22
CA TYR A 134 -13.23 9.05 -7.84
C TYR A 134 -12.59 7.66 -7.93
N TYR A 135 -11.39 7.57 -8.53
CA TYR A 135 -10.66 6.30 -8.63
C TYR A 135 -10.19 5.81 -7.27
N THR A 136 -9.75 6.71 -6.39
CA THR A 136 -9.27 6.30 -5.06
C THR A 136 -10.35 5.67 -4.18
N ILE A 137 -11.56 6.21 -4.21
CA ILE A 137 -12.69 5.65 -3.47
C ILE A 137 -13.19 4.36 -4.14
N THR A 138 -13.22 4.30 -5.47
CA THR A 138 -13.71 3.14 -6.22
C THR A 138 -12.78 1.93 -6.09
N ASP A 139 -11.48 2.15 -6.27
CA ASP A 139 -10.48 1.07 -6.31
C ASP A 139 -9.90 0.77 -4.92
N SER A 140 -10.20 1.60 -3.91
CA SER A 140 -9.59 1.54 -2.56
C SER A 140 -8.06 1.55 -2.59
N GLU A 141 -7.48 2.15 -3.62
CA GLU A 141 -6.04 2.36 -3.82
C GLU A 141 -5.77 3.84 -4.10
N LEU A 142 -4.63 4.34 -3.63
CA LEU A 142 -4.34 5.76 -3.72
C LEU A 142 -3.96 6.14 -5.16
N PHE A 143 -4.91 6.61 -5.97
CA PHE A 143 -4.63 6.95 -7.36
C PHE A 143 -3.61 8.10 -7.49
N CYS A 144 -3.49 8.96 -6.46
CA CYS A 144 -2.55 10.07 -6.48
C CYS A 144 -1.08 9.66 -6.58
N LYS A 145 -0.70 8.42 -6.18
CA LYS A 145 0.67 7.90 -6.32
C LYS A 145 1.18 8.01 -7.76
N ASN A 146 0.30 7.72 -8.71
CA ASN A 146 0.61 7.70 -10.14
C ASN A 146 0.88 9.08 -10.74
N PHE A 147 0.40 10.14 -10.08
CA PHE A 147 0.44 11.51 -10.59
C PHE A 147 1.19 12.49 -9.67
N ASP A 148 1.81 12.03 -8.59
CA ASP A 148 2.58 12.88 -7.68
C ASP A 148 4.08 12.93 -8.08
N PRO A 149 4.59 14.08 -8.57
CA PRO A 149 6.00 14.21 -8.89
C PRO A 149 6.91 14.08 -7.66
N TYR A 150 6.39 14.34 -6.45
CA TYR A 150 7.14 14.11 -5.22
C TYR A 150 7.29 12.63 -4.95
N TYR A 151 6.20 11.85 -5.00
CA TYR A 151 6.24 10.41 -4.79
C TYR A 151 7.15 9.72 -5.80
N ALA A 152 7.01 10.02 -7.10
CA ALA A 152 7.85 9.45 -8.16
C ALA A 152 9.35 9.75 -7.95
N ALA A 153 9.69 10.96 -7.52
CA ALA A 153 11.07 11.34 -7.22
C ALA A 153 11.59 10.67 -5.94
N ALA A 154 10.74 10.54 -4.92
CA ALA A 154 11.10 9.96 -3.63
C ALA A 154 11.32 8.45 -3.69
N THR A 155 10.54 7.72 -4.50
CA THR A 155 10.68 6.27 -4.67
C THR A 155 11.66 5.87 -5.78
N GLY A 156 12.24 6.84 -6.51
CA GLY A 156 13.14 6.56 -7.62
C GLY A 156 12.48 5.76 -8.75
N PHE A 157 11.18 6.01 -9.02
CA PHE A 157 10.35 5.25 -9.95
C PHE A 157 10.18 3.75 -9.62
N GLN A 158 10.42 3.35 -8.37
CA GLN A 158 10.16 2.00 -7.88
C GLN A 158 8.78 1.91 -7.23
N GLY A 159 8.05 0.82 -7.48
CA GLY A 159 6.70 0.55 -6.95
C GLY A 159 5.63 0.35 -8.03
N GLU A 160 4.37 0.28 -7.62
CA GLU A 160 3.18 0.22 -8.49
C GLU A 160 2.91 1.58 -9.13
N LEU A 161 3.84 2.03 -9.98
CA LEU A 161 3.81 3.33 -10.64
C LEU A 161 3.55 3.20 -12.13
N THR A 162 2.56 3.94 -12.62
CA THR A 162 2.34 4.10 -14.05
C THR A 162 3.40 5.03 -14.64
N MET A 163 4.47 4.46 -15.20
CA MET A 163 5.70 5.18 -15.58
C MET A 163 5.44 6.41 -16.48
N TRP A 164 4.54 6.31 -17.46
CA TRP A 164 4.24 7.42 -18.36
C TRP A 164 3.58 8.60 -17.64
N MET A 165 2.70 8.34 -16.65
CA MET A 165 2.04 9.38 -15.86
C MET A 165 3.03 10.10 -14.95
N ALA A 166 3.93 9.36 -14.31
CA ALA A 166 4.97 9.91 -13.46
C ALA A 166 5.93 10.83 -14.23
N ILE A 167 6.39 10.40 -15.40
CA ILE A 167 7.26 11.21 -16.28
C ILE A 167 6.53 12.48 -16.72
N LEU A 168 5.27 12.35 -17.14
CA LEU A 168 4.46 13.50 -17.55
C LEU A 168 4.25 14.48 -16.39
N ALA A 169 3.94 14.00 -15.18
CA ALA A 169 3.76 14.82 -14.00
C ALA A 169 5.03 15.60 -13.64
N ILE A 170 6.20 14.94 -13.68
CA ILE A 170 7.51 15.60 -13.44
C ILE A 170 7.80 16.62 -14.53
N ALA A 171 7.57 16.30 -15.81
CA ALA A 171 7.78 17.24 -16.91
C ALA A 171 6.90 18.48 -16.76
N VAL A 172 5.60 18.30 -16.51
CA VAL A 172 4.65 19.39 -16.27
C VAL A 172 5.04 20.20 -15.03
N PHE A 173 5.52 19.55 -13.97
CA PHE A 173 6.03 20.22 -12.78
C PHE A 173 7.24 21.10 -13.10
N VAL A 174 8.27 20.55 -13.77
CA VAL A 174 9.52 21.29 -14.05
C VAL A 174 9.26 22.42 -15.05
N PHE A 175 8.72 22.11 -16.23
CA PHE A 175 8.53 23.10 -17.29
C PHE A 175 7.47 24.13 -16.89
N GLY A 176 6.35 23.70 -16.31
CA GLY A 176 5.29 24.60 -15.87
C GLY A 176 5.79 25.61 -14.84
N ASN A 177 6.45 25.15 -13.78
CA ASN A 177 6.99 26.04 -12.74
C ASN A 177 8.19 26.88 -13.21
N PHE A 178 8.93 26.41 -14.22
CA PHE A 178 10.04 27.17 -14.79
C PHE A 178 9.56 28.37 -15.60
N PHE A 179 8.43 28.32 -16.29
CA PHE A 179 7.91 29.48 -17.06
C PHE A 179 6.93 30.34 -16.28
N ILE A 180 6.11 29.72 -15.42
CA ILE A 180 5.04 30.38 -14.65
C ILE A 180 5.25 30.09 -13.16
N LYS A 181 5.31 31.14 -12.31
CA LYS A 181 5.49 30.95 -10.87
C LYS A 181 4.37 30.12 -10.26
N MET A 182 4.74 29.14 -9.44
CA MET A 182 3.82 28.28 -8.70
C MET A 182 2.78 27.59 -9.60
N PHE A 183 3.11 27.33 -10.87
CA PHE A 183 2.20 26.73 -11.86
C PHE A 183 1.50 25.49 -11.33
N TRP A 184 2.28 24.53 -10.81
CA TRP A 184 1.75 23.28 -10.27
C TRP A 184 0.78 23.54 -9.12
N CYS A 185 1.20 24.33 -8.13
CA CYS A 185 0.41 24.63 -6.95
C CYS A 185 -0.87 25.44 -7.26
N LYS A 186 -0.89 26.19 -8.36
CA LYS A 186 -1.99 27.07 -8.75
C LYS A 186 -3.03 26.36 -9.64
N TYR A 187 -2.58 25.52 -10.57
CA TYR A 187 -3.41 24.99 -11.67
C TYR A 187 -3.57 23.47 -11.71
N ILE A 188 -2.63 22.71 -11.13
CA ILE A 188 -2.63 21.23 -11.25
C ILE A 188 -2.81 20.54 -9.90
N CYS A 189 -2.26 21.09 -8.82
CA CYS A 189 -2.17 20.42 -7.53
C CYS A 189 -3.55 20.14 -6.89
N PRO A 190 -3.93 18.86 -6.69
CA PRO A 190 -5.21 18.49 -6.08
C PRO A 190 -5.30 18.94 -4.61
N LEU A 191 -4.20 18.83 -3.84
CA LEU A 191 -4.12 19.38 -2.48
C LEU A 191 -4.41 20.90 -2.45
N GLY A 192 -3.98 21.63 -3.48
CA GLY A 192 -4.24 23.06 -3.64
C GLY A 192 -5.72 23.37 -3.87
N GLY A 193 -6.42 22.53 -4.65
CA GLY A 193 -7.86 22.59 -4.89
C GLY A 193 -8.67 22.23 -3.66
N LEU A 194 -8.32 21.12 -2.99
CA LEU A 194 -8.95 20.69 -1.74
C LEU A 194 -8.82 21.75 -0.64
N SER A 195 -7.63 22.35 -0.51
CA SER A 195 -7.40 23.45 0.41
C SER A 195 -8.25 24.69 0.09
N ASN A 196 -8.58 24.93 -1.18
CA ASN A 196 -9.51 26.01 -1.54
C ASN A 196 -10.93 25.69 -1.11
N ILE A 197 -11.39 24.45 -1.30
CA ILE A 197 -12.72 24.00 -0.85
C ILE A 197 -12.87 24.23 0.66
N PHE A 198 -11.88 23.81 1.46
CA PHE A 198 -11.91 23.99 2.91
C PHE A 198 -11.85 25.47 3.35
N LYS A 199 -11.22 26.37 2.59
CA LYS A 199 -11.29 27.81 2.89
C LYS A 199 -12.72 28.35 2.82
N TYR A 200 -13.57 27.77 1.98
CA TYR A 200 -15.00 28.03 1.96
C TYR A 200 -15.75 27.00 2.81
N ALA A 201 -15.30 26.81 4.05
CA ALA A 201 -15.82 25.81 4.98
C ALA A 201 -17.36 25.81 5.07
N ILE A 202 -17.98 26.99 5.15
CA ILE A 202 -19.44 27.11 5.26
C ILE A 202 -20.16 26.54 4.04
N THR A 203 -19.68 26.85 2.82
CA THR A 203 -20.32 26.30 1.61
C THR A 203 -20.16 24.79 1.56
N PHE A 204 -19.01 24.27 2.02
CA PHE A 204 -18.76 22.84 2.10
C PHE A 204 -19.64 22.15 3.16
N THR A 205 -19.79 22.74 4.35
CA THR A 205 -20.66 22.22 5.42
C THR A 205 -22.13 22.23 5.00
N VAL A 206 -22.60 23.29 4.35
CA VAL A 206 -23.97 23.36 3.80
C VAL A 206 -24.17 22.26 2.74
N LEU A 207 -23.20 22.05 1.86
CA LEU A 207 -23.26 20.99 0.85
C LEU A 207 -23.36 19.60 1.48
N ILE A 208 -22.55 19.29 2.50
CA ILE A 208 -22.62 18.03 3.24
C ILE A 208 -23.98 17.89 3.93
N GLY A 209 -24.48 18.96 4.56
CA GLY A 209 -25.79 18.95 5.23
C GLY A 209 -26.94 18.67 4.26
N ILE A 210 -26.92 19.26 3.07
CA ILE A 210 -27.89 18.99 2.00
C ILE A 210 -27.79 17.53 1.55
N PHE A 211 -26.59 17.03 1.29
CA PHE A 211 -26.38 15.64 0.88
C PHE A 211 -26.86 14.65 1.96
N ALA A 212 -26.58 14.91 3.23
CA ALA A 212 -27.05 14.10 4.34
C ALA A 212 -28.58 14.13 4.44
N ALA A 213 -29.21 15.31 4.34
CA ALA A 213 -30.66 15.45 4.38
C ALA A 213 -31.35 14.67 3.24
N ILE A 214 -30.79 14.75 2.02
CA ILE A 214 -31.32 14.00 0.85
C ILE A 214 -31.23 12.48 1.07
N ASN A 215 -30.10 11.99 1.59
CA ASN A 215 -29.94 10.55 1.88
C ASN A 215 -30.84 10.08 3.02
N LEU A 216 -31.01 10.89 4.07
CA LEU A 216 -31.96 10.61 5.15
C LEU A 216 -33.42 10.60 4.67
N SER A 217 -33.72 11.30 3.57
CA SER A 217 -35.05 11.34 2.96
C SER A 217 -35.32 10.12 2.05
N GLY A 218 -34.39 9.15 1.98
CA GLY A 218 -34.56 7.89 1.25
C GLY A 218 -34.21 7.92 -0.24
N LEU A 219 -33.69 9.04 -0.76
CA LEU A 219 -33.31 9.17 -2.18
C LEU A 219 -32.00 8.46 -2.54
N SER A 220 -31.25 7.92 -1.57
CA SER A 220 -30.00 7.14 -1.75
C SER A 220 -29.08 7.68 -2.85
N VAL A 221 -28.69 8.95 -2.73
CA VAL A 221 -27.87 9.64 -3.74
C VAL A 221 -26.41 9.23 -3.58
N SER A 222 -25.80 8.78 -4.69
CA SER A 222 -24.40 8.38 -4.73
C SER A 222 -23.44 9.51 -4.31
N TRP A 223 -22.39 9.14 -3.59
CA TRP A 223 -21.31 10.03 -3.14
C TRP A 223 -20.61 10.78 -4.30
N ILE A 224 -20.68 10.25 -5.52
CA ILE A 224 -20.12 10.88 -6.72
C ILE A 224 -20.72 12.28 -6.94
N TYR A 225 -22.02 12.46 -6.65
CA TYR A 225 -22.68 13.76 -6.79
C TYR A 225 -22.18 14.77 -5.76
N LEU A 226 -21.90 14.33 -4.52
CA LEU A 226 -21.28 15.18 -3.51
C LEU A 226 -19.89 15.64 -3.95
N LEU A 227 -19.07 14.71 -4.48
CA LEU A 227 -17.73 15.01 -4.97
C LEU A 227 -17.76 15.97 -6.18
N ALA A 228 -18.66 15.73 -7.14
CA ALA A 228 -18.86 16.59 -8.30
C ALA A 228 -19.29 18.00 -7.88
N ALA A 229 -20.28 18.10 -6.98
CA ALA A 229 -20.76 19.37 -6.45
C ALA A 229 -19.67 20.11 -5.66
N ALA A 230 -18.90 19.42 -4.82
CA ALA A 230 -17.80 20.01 -4.06
C ALA A 230 -16.70 20.56 -4.99
N SER A 231 -16.36 19.82 -6.04
CA SER A 231 -15.36 20.23 -7.04
C SER A 231 -15.84 21.44 -7.85
N LEU A 232 -17.10 21.43 -8.30
CA LEU A 232 -17.70 22.52 -9.06
C LEU A 232 -17.86 23.79 -8.21
N ILE A 233 -18.44 23.68 -7.01
CA ILE A 233 -18.62 24.81 -6.09
C ILE A 233 -17.26 25.37 -5.67
N GLY A 234 -16.27 24.49 -5.44
CA GLY A 234 -14.89 24.90 -5.15
C GLY A 234 -14.27 25.75 -6.26
N TYR A 235 -14.43 25.32 -7.52
CA TYR A 235 -13.98 26.06 -8.70
C TYR A 235 -14.69 27.41 -8.86
N LEU A 236 -16.03 27.42 -8.78
CA LEU A 236 -16.82 28.64 -8.90
C LEU A 236 -16.47 29.63 -7.78
N SER A 237 -16.29 29.14 -6.55
CA SER A 237 -15.92 29.98 -5.39
C SER A 237 -14.55 30.60 -5.56
N GLU A 238 -13.57 29.88 -6.10
CA GLU A 238 -12.24 30.44 -6.38
C GLU A 238 -12.29 31.53 -7.46
N ILE A 239 -13.15 31.40 -8.47
CA ILE A 239 -13.27 32.38 -9.56
C ILE A 239 -14.00 33.64 -9.10
N PHE A 240 -15.18 33.47 -8.50
CA PHE A 240 -16.09 34.57 -8.18
C PHE A 240 -15.75 35.24 -6.85
N TYR A 241 -15.29 34.46 -5.86
CA TYR A 241 -15.12 34.91 -4.47
C TYR A 241 -13.69 34.74 -3.99
N LYS A 242 -12.71 35.38 -4.65
CA LYS A 242 -11.26 35.27 -4.33
C LYS A 242 -10.87 35.60 -2.89
N GLU A 243 -11.74 36.29 -2.15
CA GLU A 243 -11.56 36.63 -0.74
C GLU A 243 -12.67 35.99 0.11
N PRO A 244 -12.35 35.00 0.95
CA PRO A 244 -13.33 34.45 1.88
C PRO A 244 -13.70 35.50 2.93
N LYS A 245 -14.99 35.52 3.31
CA LYS A 245 -15.53 36.54 4.23
C LYS A 245 -15.10 36.32 5.69
N ILE A 246 -15.06 35.05 6.13
CA ILE A 246 -15.00 34.68 7.56
C ILE A 246 -13.59 34.21 7.97
N PHE A 247 -12.96 33.33 7.18
CA PHE A 247 -11.60 32.83 7.42
C PHE A 247 -10.61 33.40 6.39
N PRO A 248 -9.29 33.49 6.68
CA PRO A 248 -8.57 32.97 7.86
C PRO A 248 -8.49 33.94 9.05
N LEU A 249 -8.31 33.37 10.26
CA LEU A 249 -8.12 34.11 11.51
C LEU A 249 -6.80 34.91 11.52
N LEU A 250 -5.77 34.36 10.90
CA LEU A 250 -4.47 35.00 10.73
C LEU A 250 -4.35 35.55 9.31
N ARG A 251 -4.15 36.87 9.19
CA ARG A 251 -4.00 37.56 7.90
C ARG A 251 -2.88 38.58 7.92
N ILE A 252 -2.33 38.86 6.75
CA ILE A 252 -1.33 39.92 6.58
C ILE A 252 -2.06 41.25 6.47
N THR A 253 -1.67 42.23 7.27
CA THR A 253 -2.23 43.57 7.28
C THR A 253 -1.18 44.61 6.93
N ARG A 254 -1.60 45.64 6.20
CA ARG A 254 -0.78 46.76 5.74
C ARG A 254 -1.11 48.01 6.55
N SER A 255 -0.08 48.65 7.12
CA SER A 255 -0.19 50.00 7.69
C SER A 255 -0.03 51.03 6.57
N LYS A 256 -1.06 51.85 6.34
CA LYS A 256 -1.02 52.94 5.35
C LYS A 256 0.02 53.99 5.71
N GLU A 257 0.14 54.32 6.99
CA GLU A 257 1.08 55.33 7.50
C GLU A 257 2.54 54.94 7.30
N ALA A 258 2.88 53.67 7.51
CA ALA A 258 4.26 53.19 7.38
C ALA A 258 4.64 52.81 5.94
N CYS A 259 3.66 52.57 5.06
CA CYS A 259 3.90 52.10 3.70
C CYS A 259 4.24 53.25 2.76
N ASN A 260 5.11 52.99 1.78
CA ASN A 260 5.52 53.94 0.76
C ASN A 260 5.23 53.46 -0.67
N ASP A 261 4.29 52.54 -0.83
CA ASP A 261 3.78 52.01 -2.12
C ASP A 261 4.86 51.51 -3.10
N CYS A 262 6.00 51.03 -2.60
CA CYS A 262 7.13 50.61 -3.43
C CYS A 262 6.94 49.28 -4.22
N GLY A 263 5.83 48.57 -4.02
CA GLY A 263 5.49 47.33 -4.73
C GLY A 263 6.39 46.10 -4.45
N LEU A 264 7.43 46.23 -3.60
CA LEU A 264 8.40 45.15 -3.33
C LEU A 264 7.73 43.88 -2.77
N CYS A 265 6.74 44.04 -1.89
CA CYS A 265 6.02 42.93 -1.28
C CYS A 265 5.20 42.12 -2.30
N ALA A 266 4.59 42.77 -3.29
CA ALA A 266 3.86 42.10 -4.36
C ALA A 266 4.81 41.35 -5.30
N LYS A 267 5.95 41.97 -5.66
CA LYS A 267 6.98 41.33 -6.49
C LYS A 267 7.59 40.08 -5.84
N LYS A 268 7.68 40.06 -4.51
CA LYS A 268 8.24 38.95 -3.72
C LYS A 268 7.21 37.89 -3.34
N CYS A 269 5.91 38.12 -3.53
CA CYS A 269 4.88 37.12 -3.29
C CYS A 269 5.06 35.94 -4.27
N PRO A 270 5.20 34.69 -3.79
CA PRO A 270 5.33 33.52 -4.67
C PRO A 270 4.14 33.33 -5.64
N TYR A 271 2.95 33.74 -5.19
CA TYR A 271 1.71 33.65 -5.96
C TYR A 271 1.36 34.93 -6.75
N GLY A 272 2.22 35.96 -6.70
CA GLY A 272 1.98 37.22 -7.40
C GLY A 272 0.75 38.00 -6.90
N ILE A 273 0.41 37.88 -5.62
CA ILE A 273 -0.69 38.62 -5.01
C ILE A 273 -0.28 40.10 -4.85
N ASN A 274 -1.18 41.02 -5.19
CA ASN A 274 -0.98 42.47 -5.01
C ASN A 274 -1.13 42.90 -3.54
N VAL A 275 -0.17 42.46 -2.71
CA VAL A 275 -0.12 42.75 -1.27
C VAL A 275 0.05 44.25 -0.98
N ASP A 276 0.64 44.98 -1.92
CA ASP A 276 0.82 46.44 -1.88
C ASP A 276 -0.50 47.20 -2.01
N LYS A 277 -1.47 46.67 -2.75
CA LYS A 277 -2.74 47.35 -3.07
C LYS A 277 -3.90 47.03 -2.12
N THR A 278 -3.67 46.20 -1.11
CA THR A 278 -4.73 45.72 -0.21
C THR A 278 -4.40 46.04 1.25
N ASP A 279 -5.41 46.47 2.01
CA ASP A 279 -5.27 46.78 3.44
C ASP A 279 -5.09 45.49 4.26
N SER A 280 -5.76 44.42 3.85
CA SER A 280 -5.60 43.09 4.43
C SER A 280 -5.62 42.02 3.34
N VAL A 281 -4.67 41.10 3.37
CA VAL A 281 -4.57 40.01 2.39
C VAL A 281 -5.48 38.86 2.80
N LYS A 282 -6.61 38.72 2.09
CA LYS A 282 -7.55 37.59 2.24
C LYS A 282 -7.57 36.65 1.05
N ASN A 283 -6.65 36.82 0.10
CA ASN A 283 -6.66 36.05 -1.14
C ASN A 283 -6.58 34.52 -0.90
N VAL A 284 -7.41 33.76 -1.60
CA VAL A 284 -7.49 32.29 -1.52
C VAL A 284 -6.15 31.58 -1.81
N ASP A 285 -5.27 32.18 -2.60
CA ASP A 285 -3.93 31.64 -2.92
C ASP A 285 -2.88 31.95 -1.83
N CYS A 286 -3.19 32.82 -0.85
CA CYS A 286 -2.22 33.18 0.18
C CYS A 286 -1.90 31.99 1.11
N THR A 287 -0.62 31.64 1.26
CA THR A 287 -0.11 30.55 2.12
C THR A 287 0.42 31.02 3.48
N LEU A 288 0.31 32.32 3.80
CA LEU A 288 0.91 32.94 4.99
C LEU A 288 2.42 32.63 5.17
N CYS A 289 3.13 32.45 4.05
CA CYS A 289 4.57 32.20 4.05
C CYS A 289 5.42 33.38 4.58
N GLY A 290 4.85 34.58 4.71
CA GLY A 290 5.52 35.74 5.29
C GLY A 290 6.58 36.41 4.42
N GLU A 291 6.75 36.00 3.15
CA GLU A 291 7.79 36.55 2.27
C GLU A 291 7.57 38.04 1.91
N CYS A 292 6.30 38.47 1.88
CA CYS A 292 5.96 39.88 1.73
C CYS A 292 6.36 40.72 2.95
N ILE A 293 6.27 40.15 4.16
CA ILE A 293 6.67 40.82 5.41
C ILE A 293 8.19 40.93 5.51
N SER A 294 8.92 39.84 5.21
CA SER A 294 10.39 39.81 5.23
C SER A 294 11.04 40.75 4.23
N SER A 295 10.39 40.94 3.08
CA SER A 295 10.87 41.82 2.00
C SER A 295 10.49 43.29 2.16
N CYS A 296 9.62 43.63 3.11
CA CYS A 296 9.18 45.01 3.33
C CYS A 296 10.31 45.85 3.95
N ASN A 297 10.82 46.83 3.21
CA ASN A 297 11.89 47.73 3.66
C ASN A 297 11.44 48.78 4.70
N LYS A 298 10.13 49.01 4.83
CA LYS A 298 9.51 49.94 5.79
C LYS A 298 8.88 49.26 7.00
N ASN A 299 8.88 47.92 7.07
CA ASN A 299 8.18 47.15 8.11
C ASN A 299 6.69 47.53 8.24
N ALA A 300 6.04 47.87 7.12
CA ALA A 300 4.65 48.28 7.06
C ALA A 300 3.65 47.11 7.01
N LEU A 301 4.15 45.87 6.93
CA LEU A 301 3.34 44.65 6.89
C LEU A 301 3.54 43.84 8.17
N SER A 302 2.46 43.29 8.72
CA SER A 302 2.49 42.42 9.90
C SER A 302 1.34 41.41 9.86
N PHE A 303 1.37 40.42 10.76
CA PHE A 303 0.22 39.54 10.95
C PHE A 303 -0.74 40.17 11.97
N ASN A 304 -2.01 40.38 11.59
CA ASN A 304 -3.05 40.98 12.44
C ASN A 304 -2.59 42.25 13.20
N ASN A 305 -1.88 43.16 12.53
CA ASN A 305 -1.33 44.41 13.09
C ASN A 305 -0.32 44.24 14.24
N LYS A 306 0.16 43.02 14.52
CA LYS A 306 1.11 42.72 15.60
C LYS A 306 2.46 42.27 15.05
N LYS A 307 3.52 43.03 15.32
CA LYS A 307 4.90 42.70 14.86
C LYS A 307 5.44 41.40 15.47
N GLY A 308 5.09 41.09 16.72
CA GLY A 308 5.50 39.86 17.40
C GLY A 308 4.89 38.57 16.81
N PHE A 309 3.85 38.68 15.99
CA PHE A 309 3.17 37.52 15.41
C PHE A 309 3.92 36.89 14.22
N ARG A 310 5.13 37.37 13.92
CA ARG A 310 5.97 36.89 12.81
C ARG A 310 6.31 35.39 12.92
N TRP A 311 6.39 34.84 14.14
CA TRP A 311 6.74 33.44 14.38
C TRP A 311 5.54 32.50 14.45
N ILE A 312 4.33 33.06 14.60
CA ILE A 312 3.10 32.27 14.82
C ILE A 312 2.86 31.26 13.69
N PRO A 313 2.94 31.60 12.38
CA PRO A 313 2.73 30.62 11.31
C PRO A 313 3.66 29.40 11.39
N ALA A 314 4.93 29.62 11.74
CA ALA A 314 5.92 28.55 11.84
C ALA A 314 5.66 27.66 13.07
N ILE A 315 5.38 28.27 14.23
CA ILE A 315 5.04 27.55 15.46
C ILE A 315 3.76 26.74 15.26
N LEU A 316 2.71 27.34 14.72
CA LEU A 316 1.45 26.65 14.41
C LEU A 316 1.68 25.46 13.49
N THR A 317 2.51 25.61 12.46
CA THR A 317 2.83 24.51 11.54
C THR A 317 3.46 23.33 12.29
N ILE A 318 4.43 23.58 13.17
CA ILE A 318 5.10 22.53 13.96
C ILE A 318 4.12 21.90 14.95
N THR A 319 3.37 22.72 15.70
CA THR A 319 2.44 22.24 16.72
C THR A 319 1.33 21.40 16.10
N LEU A 320 0.76 21.81 14.98
CA LEU A 320 -0.28 21.05 14.29
C LEU A 320 0.27 19.75 13.71
N PHE A 321 1.46 19.78 13.10
CA PHE A 321 2.11 18.57 12.60
C PHE A 321 2.40 17.57 13.72
N ALA A 322 2.95 18.03 14.85
CA ALA A 322 3.20 17.19 16.02
C ALA A 322 1.90 16.64 16.63
N ALA A 323 0.85 17.45 16.73
CA ALA A 323 -0.46 17.02 17.22
C ALA A 323 -1.05 15.91 16.33
N ALA A 324 -0.95 16.05 15.00
CA ALA A 324 -1.43 15.03 14.07
C ALA A 324 -0.69 13.69 14.21
N LEU A 325 0.64 13.72 14.38
CA LEU A 325 1.43 12.51 14.63
C LEU A 325 1.05 11.85 15.96
N LEU A 326 0.87 12.63 17.02
CA LEU A 326 0.47 12.11 18.33
C LEU A 326 -0.92 11.48 18.27
N LEU A 327 -1.92 12.17 17.72
CA LEU A 327 -3.27 11.64 17.56
C LEU A 327 -3.29 10.37 16.71
N GLY A 328 -2.54 10.35 15.61
CA GLY A 328 -2.42 9.17 14.75
C GLY A 328 -1.71 7.97 15.38
N SER A 329 -0.87 8.21 16.39
CA SER A 329 -0.22 7.12 17.15
C SER A 329 -1.11 6.51 18.24
N VAL A 330 -2.09 7.26 18.74
CA VAL A 330 -2.97 6.85 19.83
C VAL A 330 -4.24 6.15 19.32
N TRP A 331 -4.75 6.54 18.15
CA TRP A 331 -6.01 6.03 17.61
C TRP A 331 -5.75 5.00 16.50
N GLU A 332 -6.41 3.85 16.60
CA GLU A 332 -6.39 2.82 15.56
C GLU A 332 -7.81 2.60 15.01
N LEU A 333 -8.00 2.77 13.69
CA LEU A 333 -9.23 2.35 13.01
C LEU A 333 -9.02 0.98 12.36
N PRO A 334 -10.07 0.16 12.27
CA PRO A 334 -10.02 -1.10 11.53
C PRO A 334 -9.92 -0.84 10.02
N THR A 335 -9.13 -1.65 9.32
CA THR A 335 -8.89 -1.57 7.86
C THR A 335 -10.14 -1.91 7.07
N ILE A 336 -10.91 -2.88 7.54
CA ILE A 336 -12.31 -3.10 7.16
C ILE A 336 -13.11 -3.28 8.44
N ASP A 337 -14.34 -2.80 8.46
CA ASP A 337 -15.32 -3.13 9.49
C ASP A 337 -16.63 -3.50 8.81
N GLU A 338 -16.83 -4.80 8.60
CA GLU A 338 -17.94 -5.34 7.83
C GLU A 338 -18.82 -6.20 8.73
N LYS A 339 -20.13 -5.96 8.67
CA LYS A 339 -21.15 -6.82 9.27
C LYS A 339 -22.12 -7.24 8.17
N TRP A 340 -22.58 -8.48 8.23
CA TRP A 340 -23.50 -9.07 7.28
C TRP A 340 -24.56 -9.88 8.01
N GLY A 341 -25.71 -10.10 7.37
CA GLY A 341 -26.88 -10.73 7.98
C GLY A 341 -27.95 -9.69 8.37
N ASP A 342 -29.05 -10.19 8.93
CA ASP A 342 -30.18 -9.35 9.34
C ASP A 342 -29.81 -8.48 10.56
N GLU A 343 -30.30 -7.25 10.61
CA GLU A 343 -30.01 -6.31 11.72
C GLU A 343 -30.44 -6.87 13.10
N THR A 344 -31.47 -7.72 13.15
CA THR A 344 -31.93 -8.39 14.37
C THR A 344 -30.87 -9.33 14.98
N LYS A 345 -29.97 -9.86 14.14
CA LYS A 345 -28.85 -10.71 14.57
C LYS A 345 -27.70 -9.90 15.15
N HIS A 346 -27.61 -8.61 14.84
CA HIS A 346 -26.49 -7.77 15.30
C HIS A 346 -26.48 -7.52 16.82
N GLU A 347 -27.62 -7.62 17.49
CA GLU A 347 -27.72 -7.45 18.95
C GLU A 347 -27.10 -8.62 19.74
N GLN A 348 -26.95 -9.79 19.12
CA GLN A 348 -26.48 -11.02 19.77
C GLN A 348 -25.01 -11.35 19.49
N LEU A 349 -24.29 -10.45 18.81
CA LEU A 349 -22.93 -10.69 18.39
C LEU A 349 -21.95 -10.63 19.56
N GLN A 350 -21.15 -11.69 19.71
CA GLN A 350 -19.95 -11.71 20.52
C GLN A 350 -18.70 -11.55 19.66
N ILE A 351 -17.63 -11.07 20.26
CA ILE A 351 -16.37 -10.78 19.58
C ILE A 351 -15.33 -11.85 19.96
N LEU A 352 -14.85 -12.57 18.96
CA LEU A 352 -13.64 -13.38 19.05
C LEU A 352 -12.46 -12.57 18.52
N THR A 353 -11.47 -12.28 19.37
CA THR A 353 -10.23 -11.66 18.94
C THR A 353 -9.19 -12.73 18.60
N VAL A 354 -8.68 -12.67 17.37
CA VAL A 354 -7.55 -13.49 16.91
C VAL A 354 -6.37 -12.58 16.63
N GLU A 355 -5.24 -12.85 17.29
CA GLU A 355 -3.99 -12.11 17.13
C GLU A 355 -2.98 -12.93 16.32
N GLY A 356 -2.02 -12.25 15.68
CA GLY A 356 -0.94 -12.92 14.95
C GLY A 356 -1.28 -13.33 13.51
N LEU A 357 -2.41 -12.89 12.94
CA LEU A 357 -2.81 -13.16 11.54
C LEU A 357 -1.99 -12.32 10.55
N ARG A 358 -0.70 -12.66 10.40
CA ARG A 358 0.29 -11.97 9.55
C ARG A 358 -0.03 -12.03 8.05
N SER A 359 -0.93 -12.92 7.62
CA SER A 359 -1.42 -13.01 6.24
C SER A 359 -2.39 -11.89 5.87
N VAL A 360 -3.02 -11.24 6.86
CA VAL A 360 -3.89 -10.07 6.67
C VAL A 360 -3.03 -8.80 6.73
N LYS A 361 -2.54 -8.37 5.57
CA LYS A 361 -1.53 -7.31 5.41
C LYS A 361 -2.07 -6.00 4.84
N CYS A 362 -3.25 -6.03 4.24
CA CYS A 362 -3.83 -4.91 3.53
C CYS A 362 -5.34 -5.09 3.32
N TYR A 363 -5.98 -4.14 2.64
CA TYR A 363 -7.39 -4.21 2.27
C TYR A 363 -7.73 -5.47 1.48
N GLY A 364 -6.97 -5.78 0.41
CA GLY A 364 -7.23 -6.95 -0.43
C GLY A 364 -7.20 -8.27 0.36
N SER A 365 -6.20 -8.46 1.21
CA SER A 365 -6.14 -9.64 2.11
C SER A 365 -7.24 -9.62 3.18
N SER A 366 -7.65 -8.44 3.65
CA SER A 366 -8.75 -8.30 4.61
C SER A 366 -10.09 -8.69 3.97
N LYS A 367 -10.35 -8.27 2.73
CA LYS A 367 -11.54 -8.66 1.95
C LYS A 367 -11.55 -10.15 1.63
N ALA A 368 -10.40 -10.71 1.26
CA ALA A 368 -10.28 -12.16 1.06
C ALA A 368 -10.61 -12.94 2.35
N PHE A 369 -10.15 -12.44 3.51
CA PHE A 369 -10.46 -13.01 4.82
C PHE A 369 -11.95 -12.84 5.18
N SER A 370 -12.54 -11.66 4.95
CA SER A 370 -13.98 -11.42 5.10
C SER A 370 -14.81 -12.39 4.26
N ALA A 371 -14.44 -12.60 2.99
CA ALA A 371 -15.11 -13.55 2.10
C ALA A 371 -14.94 -15.02 2.54
N GLN A 372 -13.86 -15.37 3.23
CA GLN A 372 -13.70 -16.68 3.86
C GLN A 372 -14.65 -16.82 5.05
N LEU A 373 -14.73 -15.81 5.93
CA LEU A 373 -15.60 -15.82 7.10
C LEU A 373 -17.08 -15.86 6.77
N GLN A 374 -17.51 -15.22 5.68
CA GLN A 374 -18.91 -15.27 5.21
C GLN A 374 -19.39 -16.69 4.89
N LYS A 375 -18.47 -17.64 4.66
CA LYS A 375 -18.81 -19.06 4.41
C LYS A 375 -19.02 -19.85 5.70
N ILE A 376 -18.67 -19.30 6.86
CA ILE A 376 -18.75 -19.97 8.16
C ILE A 376 -20.13 -19.67 8.78
N PRO A 377 -20.99 -20.68 8.99
CA PRO A 377 -22.25 -20.49 9.68
C PRO A 377 -22.04 -19.92 11.09
N GLY A 378 -22.88 -18.96 11.51
CA GLY A 378 -22.78 -18.32 12.80
C GLY A 378 -21.83 -17.12 12.88
N VAL A 379 -21.08 -16.80 11.81
CA VAL A 379 -20.23 -15.61 11.72
C VAL A 379 -20.93 -14.54 10.89
N TYR A 380 -20.99 -13.31 11.42
CA TYR A 380 -21.79 -12.20 10.89
C TYR A 380 -21.01 -10.89 10.78
N GLY A 381 -19.70 -10.91 11.02
CA GLY A 381 -18.88 -9.74 10.77
C GLY A 381 -17.40 -9.94 11.03
N VAL A 382 -16.61 -8.97 10.59
CA VAL A 382 -15.18 -8.89 10.86
C VAL A 382 -14.69 -7.45 10.91
N SER A 383 -13.83 -7.14 11.88
CA SER A 383 -12.98 -5.94 11.87
C SER A 383 -11.51 -6.33 11.84
N THR A 384 -10.75 -5.89 10.83
CA THR A 384 -9.31 -6.22 10.72
C THR A 384 -8.42 -5.05 11.13
N TYR A 385 -7.34 -5.33 11.85
CA TYR A 385 -6.35 -4.37 12.34
C TYR A 385 -4.97 -4.80 11.85
N VAL A 386 -4.66 -4.42 10.61
CA VAL A 386 -3.46 -4.86 9.88
C VAL A 386 -2.16 -4.53 10.61
N LYS A 387 -2.04 -3.33 11.19
CA LYS A 387 -0.81 -2.85 11.84
C LYS A 387 -0.37 -3.75 12.99
N HIS A 388 -1.33 -4.31 13.73
CA HIS A 388 -1.08 -5.22 14.84
C HIS A 388 -1.38 -6.69 14.49
N SER A 389 -1.66 -7.00 13.22
CA SER A 389 -2.03 -8.36 12.77
C SER A 389 -3.15 -8.97 13.62
N LYS A 390 -4.14 -8.14 13.99
CA LYS A 390 -5.25 -8.49 14.87
C LYS A 390 -6.56 -8.48 14.08
N VAL A 391 -7.45 -9.41 14.36
CA VAL A 391 -8.78 -9.45 13.77
C VAL A 391 -9.82 -9.72 14.84
N ASN A 392 -10.91 -8.96 14.79
CA ASN A 392 -12.09 -9.19 15.61
C ASN A 392 -13.15 -9.85 14.71
N ILE A 393 -13.60 -11.03 15.07
CA ILE A 393 -14.64 -11.78 14.35
C ILE A 393 -15.93 -11.69 15.17
N TYR A 394 -17.02 -11.25 14.54
CA TYR A 394 -18.32 -11.16 15.18
C TYR A 394 -19.13 -12.43 14.89
N TYR A 395 -19.53 -13.14 15.92
CA TYR A 395 -20.25 -14.40 15.80
C TYR A 395 -21.38 -14.52 16.82
N ILE A 396 -22.32 -15.43 16.56
CA ILE A 396 -23.41 -15.75 17.49
C ILE A 396 -23.08 -17.05 18.23
N PRO A 397 -22.96 -17.04 19.57
CA PRO A 397 -22.59 -18.22 20.36
C PRO A 397 -23.57 -19.39 20.28
N SER A 398 -24.85 -19.15 19.95
CA SER A 398 -25.84 -20.21 19.76
C SER A 398 -25.70 -20.94 18.42
N GLU A 399 -25.05 -20.34 17.42
CA GLU A 399 -24.87 -20.92 16.09
C GLU A 399 -23.47 -21.52 15.90
N THR A 400 -22.44 -20.94 16.52
CA THR A 400 -21.05 -21.40 16.38
C THR A 400 -20.21 -21.14 17.63
N THR A 401 -19.06 -21.81 17.73
CA THR A 401 -18.12 -21.70 18.86
C THR A 401 -16.77 -21.15 18.40
N PRO A 402 -16.01 -20.47 19.27
CA PRO A 402 -14.68 -19.97 18.94
C PRO A 402 -13.76 -21.01 18.31
N GLU A 403 -13.78 -22.24 18.81
CA GLU A 403 -12.94 -23.36 18.35
C GLU A 403 -13.30 -23.78 16.93
N LYS A 404 -14.57 -23.74 16.55
CA LYS A 404 -15.02 -24.06 15.18
C LYS A 404 -14.64 -22.96 14.20
N ILE A 405 -14.70 -21.70 14.66
CA ILE A 405 -14.25 -20.56 13.86
C ILE A 405 -12.75 -20.66 13.64
N GLN A 406 -11.97 -20.89 14.69
CA GLN A 406 -10.51 -21.06 14.62
C GLN A 406 -10.11 -22.20 13.69
N GLU A 407 -10.79 -23.35 13.77
CA GLU A 407 -10.60 -24.48 12.85
C GLU A 407 -10.84 -24.09 11.39
N SER A 408 -11.94 -23.36 11.14
CA SER A 408 -12.37 -22.98 9.79
C SER A 408 -11.48 -21.91 9.14
N ILE A 409 -10.82 -21.08 9.95
CA ILE A 409 -9.87 -20.07 9.45
C ILE A 409 -8.45 -20.62 9.34
N TYR A 410 -8.11 -21.70 10.06
CA TYR A 410 -6.78 -22.28 10.05
C TYR A 410 -6.46 -22.92 8.70
N THR A 411 -5.27 -22.66 8.18
CA THR A 411 -4.78 -23.31 6.97
C THR A 411 -3.50 -24.07 7.31
N PRO A 412 -3.52 -25.42 7.25
CA PRO A 412 -2.34 -26.24 7.42
C PRO A 412 -1.19 -25.78 6.53
N ALA A 413 0.01 -25.72 7.10
CA ALA A 413 1.21 -25.30 6.41
C ALA A 413 2.28 -26.38 6.51
N LYS A 414 3.15 -26.42 5.50
CA LYS A 414 4.28 -27.33 5.45
C LYS A 414 5.51 -26.58 4.99
N PHE A 415 6.65 -26.93 5.56
CA PHE A 415 7.92 -26.29 5.24
C PHE A 415 9.05 -27.32 5.21
N LYS A 416 9.65 -27.51 4.03
CA LYS A 416 10.86 -28.33 3.89
C LYS A 416 12.07 -27.55 4.40
N ILE A 417 12.72 -28.03 5.45
CA ILE A 417 13.93 -27.43 6.04
C ILE A 417 15.15 -27.82 5.20
N ALA A 418 15.31 -29.10 4.92
CA ALA A 418 16.40 -29.68 4.12
C ALA A 418 15.91 -30.95 3.40
N THR A 419 16.51 -31.28 2.26
CA THR A 419 16.21 -32.55 1.58
C THR A 419 16.94 -33.69 2.29
N PRO A 420 16.25 -34.76 2.70
CA PRO A 420 16.90 -35.93 3.28
C PRO A 420 17.90 -36.56 2.31
N PRO A 421 19.08 -36.99 2.79
CA PRO A 421 20.06 -37.68 1.96
C PRO A 421 19.49 -39.04 1.49
N VAL A 422 20.04 -39.61 0.42
CA VAL A 422 19.50 -40.86 -0.19
C VAL A 422 19.64 -42.05 0.75
N GLU A 423 20.63 -41.99 1.65
CA GLU A 423 20.93 -43.01 2.66
C GLU A 423 19.90 -43.01 3.82
N ALA A 424 19.17 -41.91 4.03
CA ALA A 424 18.17 -41.80 5.08
C ALA A 424 16.85 -42.49 4.68
N GLN A 425 16.84 -43.82 4.69
CA GLN A 425 15.66 -44.63 4.33
C GLN A 425 14.46 -44.38 5.27
N GLN A 426 14.74 -44.13 6.55
CA GLN A 426 13.75 -43.80 7.57
C GLN A 426 14.01 -42.42 8.16
N ILE A 427 12.93 -41.69 8.43
CA ILE A 427 12.92 -40.35 9.00
C ILE A 427 12.13 -40.40 10.29
N LYS A 428 12.71 -39.85 11.36
CA LYS A 428 12.08 -39.74 12.68
C LYS A 428 11.05 -38.61 12.65
N VAL A 429 9.86 -38.88 13.16
CA VAL A 429 8.78 -37.90 13.29
C VAL A 429 8.47 -37.71 14.77
N ILE A 430 8.57 -36.46 15.22
CA ILE A 430 8.18 -36.07 16.57
C ILE A 430 7.06 -35.03 16.49
N THR A 431 6.19 -35.03 17.49
CA THR A 431 5.05 -34.12 17.56
C THR A 431 5.20 -33.18 18.74
N ILE A 432 5.17 -31.87 18.47
CA ILE A 432 5.11 -30.85 19.52
C ILE A 432 3.75 -30.14 19.49
N ARG A 433 3.35 -29.65 20.66
CA ARG A 433 2.16 -28.83 20.87
C ARG A 433 2.55 -27.38 21.07
N THR A 434 1.94 -26.48 20.31
CA THR A 434 2.25 -25.05 20.31
C THR A 434 0.99 -24.19 20.38
N GLU A 435 1.10 -22.98 20.92
CA GLU A 435 0.07 -21.94 20.87
C GLU A 435 0.56 -20.68 20.14
N LYS A 436 -0.37 -19.78 19.81
CA LYS A 436 -0.10 -18.51 19.11
C LYS A 436 0.50 -18.65 17.69
N MET A 437 0.31 -19.80 17.05
CA MET A 437 0.72 -20.09 15.67
C MET A 437 -0.48 -20.21 14.72
N TYR A 438 -1.34 -19.18 14.69
CA TYR A 438 -2.62 -19.23 14.00
C TYR A 438 -2.56 -18.82 12.52
N ASP A 439 -1.44 -18.26 12.05
CA ASP A 439 -1.26 -17.87 10.65
C ASP A 439 -0.55 -18.96 9.84
N LYS A 440 -0.94 -19.13 8.57
CA LYS A 440 -0.30 -20.07 7.64
C LYS A 440 1.21 -19.83 7.44
N MET A 441 1.70 -18.63 7.73
CA MET A 441 3.13 -18.30 7.64
C MET A 441 3.92 -18.70 8.88
N ASP A 442 3.27 -18.93 10.02
CA ASP A 442 3.94 -19.14 11.30
C ASP A 442 4.79 -20.41 11.32
N PRO A 443 4.30 -21.56 10.82
CA PRO A 443 5.14 -22.75 10.70
C PRO A 443 6.36 -22.54 9.80
N ASN A 444 6.27 -21.69 8.78
CA ASN A 444 7.43 -21.37 7.93
C ASN A 444 8.50 -20.61 8.71
N TYR A 445 8.11 -19.70 9.62
CA TYR A 445 9.08 -18.98 10.46
C TYR A 445 9.80 -19.92 11.41
N LEU A 446 9.08 -20.83 12.05
CA LEU A 446 9.68 -21.89 12.87
C LEU A 446 10.64 -22.76 12.04
N GLY A 447 10.25 -23.13 10.83
CA GLY A 447 11.09 -23.90 9.92
C GLY A 447 12.37 -23.17 9.52
N ILE A 448 12.31 -21.84 9.32
CA ILE A 448 13.49 -21.01 9.07
C ILE A 448 14.39 -20.93 10.31
N GLN A 449 13.83 -20.79 11.52
CA GLN A 449 14.58 -20.79 12.77
C GLN A 449 15.39 -22.09 12.92
N ILE A 450 14.73 -23.24 12.73
CA ILE A 450 15.38 -24.55 12.80
C ILE A 450 16.42 -24.71 11.69
N ARG A 451 16.13 -24.25 10.46
CA ARG A 451 17.11 -24.27 9.35
C ARG A 451 18.39 -23.50 9.70
N LEU A 452 18.26 -22.33 10.33
CA LEU A 452 19.40 -21.50 10.71
C LEU A 452 20.22 -22.13 11.84
N ALA A 453 19.61 -22.96 12.69
CA ALA A 453 20.31 -23.72 13.72
C ALA A 453 21.19 -24.86 13.16
N LYS A 454 21.01 -25.25 11.88
CA LYS A 454 21.81 -26.28 11.19
C LYS A 454 21.86 -27.65 11.89
N LYS A 455 20.79 -28.03 12.59
CA LYS A 455 20.59 -29.39 13.12
C LYS A 455 19.96 -30.32 12.07
N GLY A 456 19.96 -31.63 12.31
CA GLY A 456 19.43 -32.66 11.41
C GLY A 456 17.90 -32.69 11.28
N TYR A 457 17.28 -31.58 10.84
CA TYR A 457 15.84 -31.49 10.56
C TYR A 457 15.57 -31.38 9.07
N TYR A 458 14.60 -32.13 8.58
CA TYR A 458 14.22 -32.21 7.17
C TYR A 458 12.99 -31.38 6.83
N GLY A 459 12.02 -31.26 7.73
CA GLY A 459 10.83 -30.46 7.48
C GLY A 459 9.88 -30.39 8.65
N LEU A 460 8.78 -29.67 8.45
CA LEU A 460 7.68 -29.62 9.39
C LEU A 460 6.33 -29.50 8.69
N GLU A 461 5.29 -29.90 9.40
CA GLU A 461 3.88 -29.81 9.01
C GLU A 461 3.04 -29.38 10.20
N SER A 462 2.05 -28.55 9.94
CA SER A 462 1.10 -28.10 10.95
C SER A 462 -0.28 -28.68 10.71
N GLU A 463 -0.95 -29.04 11.80
CA GLU A 463 -2.30 -29.59 11.81
C GLU A 463 -3.12 -28.87 12.87
N TYR A 464 -4.37 -28.53 12.53
CA TYR A 464 -5.24 -27.85 13.47
C TYR A 464 -5.56 -28.76 14.66
N ALA A 465 -5.27 -28.28 15.85
CA ALA A 465 -5.70 -28.81 17.12
C ALA A 465 -5.58 -27.70 18.16
N CYS A 466 -6.22 -27.85 19.32
CA CYS A 466 -6.05 -26.93 20.44
C CYS A 466 -5.47 -27.72 21.63
N PRO A 467 -4.16 -27.62 21.93
CA PRO A 467 -3.13 -26.82 21.24
C PRO A 467 -2.67 -27.36 19.88
N LEU A 468 -2.11 -26.49 19.04
CA LEU A 468 -1.74 -26.78 17.65
C LEU A 468 -0.71 -27.91 17.56
N ILE A 469 -0.89 -28.82 16.59
CA ILE A 469 0.05 -29.90 16.31
C ILE A 469 1.08 -29.39 15.29
N ILE A 470 2.36 -29.48 15.65
CA ILE A 470 3.48 -29.36 14.71
C ILE A 470 4.22 -30.69 14.67
N ARG A 471 4.21 -31.34 13.52
CA ARG A 471 4.99 -32.55 13.23
C ARG A 471 6.34 -32.12 12.67
N LEU A 472 7.42 -32.52 13.32
CA LEU A 472 8.79 -32.26 12.89
C LEU A 472 9.41 -33.55 12.35
N TYR A 473 10.03 -33.43 11.18
CA TYR A 473 10.73 -34.52 10.50
C TYR A 473 12.23 -34.32 10.71
N MET A 474 12.92 -35.30 11.30
CA MET A 474 14.33 -35.20 11.66
C MET A 474 15.11 -36.50 11.37
N ASP A 475 16.44 -36.39 11.39
CA ASP A 475 17.34 -37.53 11.21
C ASP A 475 17.16 -38.58 12.32
N MET A 476 17.32 -39.85 11.96
CA MET A 476 17.23 -40.95 12.94
C MET A 476 18.29 -40.84 14.03
N ASN A 477 19.47 -40.32 13.70
CA ASN A 477 20.60 -40.16 14.64
C ASN A 477 20.56 -38.84 15.40
N GLU A 478 19.78 -37.86 14.97
CA GLU A 478 19.64 -36.58 15.68
C GLU A 478 18.86 -36.81 16.99
N PRO A 479 19.40 -36.40 18.15
CA PRO A 479 18.71 -36.55 19.43
C PRO A 479 17.51 -35.61 19.52
N VAL A 480 16.44 -36.07 20.17
CA VAL A 480 15.28 -35.23 20.49
C VAL A 480 15.64 -34.37 21.70
N ASP A 481 15.74 -33.06 21.47
CA ASP A 481 16.19 -32.07 22.44
C ASP A 481 15.05 -31.08 22.72
N GLU A 482 14.32 -31.29 23.81
CA GLU A 482 13.14 -30.50 24.17
C GLU A 482 13.50 -29.05 24.51
N ASP A 483 14.63 -28.83 25.19
CA ASP A 483 15.12 -27.48 25.52
C ASP A 483 15.45 -26.68 24.26
N PHE A 484 16.06 -27.34 23.27
CA PHE A 484 16.26 -26.74 21.95
C PHE A 484 14.94 -26.37 21.28
N LEU A 485 13.99 -27.31 21.20
CA LEU A 485 12.69 -27.07 20.57
C LEU A 485 11.94 -25.90 21.23
N LYS A 486 11.93 -25.88 22.56
CA LYS A 486 11.37 -24.78 23.35
C LYS A 486 12.05 -23.45 23.02
N SER A 487 13.39 -23.42 22.99
CA SER A 487 14.15 -22.21 22.67
C SER A 487 13.90 -21.67 21.25
N MET A 488 13.60 -22.55 20.30
CA MET A 488 13.25 -22.15 18.93
C MET A 488 11.83 -21.60 18.88
N VAL A 489 10.85 -22.32 19.45
CA VAL A 489 9.43 -21.90 19.43
C VAL A 489 9.25 -20.57 20.17
N GLU A 490 9.82 -20.41 21.36
CA GLU A 490 9.65 -19.22 22.21
C GLU A 490 10.54 -18.02 21.80
N LEU A 491 11.24 -18.12 20.65
CA LEU A 491 12.04 -17.03 20.12
C LEU A 491 11.17 -15.78 19.88
N LYS A 492 11.65 -14.61 20.34
CA LYS A 492 10.90 -13.34 20.22
C LYS A 492 11.10 -12.61 18.88
N GLU A 493 12.27 -12.76 18.27
CA GLU A 493 12.62 -12.08 17.02
C GLU A 493 13.44 -13.01 16.12
N LEU A 494 12.99 -13.15 14.88
CA LEU A 494 13.66 -13.90 13.83
C LEU A 494 14.36 -12.93 12.87
N ASN A 495 15.68 -13.04 12.79
CA ASN A 495 16.49 -12.28 11.85
C ASN A 495 16.69 -13.08 10.55
N MET A 496 16.03 -12.66 9.48
CA MET A 496 16.12 -13.31 8.17
C MET A 496 17.11 -12.57 7.27
N PRO A 497 18.17 -13.21 6.77
CA PRO A 497 19.02 -12.62 5.74
C PRO A 497 18.23 -12.45 4.44
N VAL A 498 18.30 -11.26 3.84
CA VAL A 498 17.65 -10.91 2.57
C VAL A 498 18.67 -11.00 1.44
N HIS A 499 18.25 -11.51 0.28
CA HIS A 499 19.06 -11.46 -0.94
C HIS A 499 19.45 -10.00 -1.24
N GLY A 500 20.75 -9.69 -1.14
CA GLY A 500 21.28 -8.31 -1.25
C GLY A 500 21.99 -7.77 0.00
N GLY A 501 22.14 -8.57 1.07
CA GLY A 501 23.02 -8.22 2.20
C GLY A 501 22.35 -7.49 3.37
N GLY A 502 21.01 -7.54 3.47
CA GLY A 502 20.26 -6.97 4.59
C GLY A 502 19.72 -8.04 5.55
N ILE A 503 19.29 -7.62 6.74
CA ILE A 503 18.52 -8.45 7.69
C ILE A 503 17.10 -7.89 7.76
N ASN A 504 16.10 -8.77 7.63
CA ASN A 504 14.71 -8.49 7.92
C ASN A 504 14.34 -9.14 9.26
N THR A 505 13.99 -8.33 10.26
CA THR A 505 13.63 -8.82 11.60
C THR A 505 12.12 -8.99 11.68
N VAL A 506 11.67 -10.22 11.94
CA VAL A 506 10.26 -10.56 12.12
C VAL A 506 10.01 -10.87 13.59
N LYS A 507 9.05 -10.17 14.21
CA LYS A 507 8.59 -10.51 15.56
C LYS A 507 7.80 -11.80 15.53
N VAL A 508 8.21 -12.77 16.34
CA VAL A 508 7.59 -14.09 16.53
C VAL A 508 7.32 -14.22 18.04
N ASP A 509 6.19 -14.75 18.46
CA ASP A 509 5.84 -14.87 19.89
C ASP A 509 5.03 -16.14 20.11
N PHE A 510 5.58 -17.26 19.62
CA PHE A 510 4.93 -18.55 19.75
C PHE A 510 5.17 -19.11 21.15
N GLU A 511 4.28 -20.01 21.58
CA GLU A 511 4.33 -20.59 22.91
C GLU A 511 4.47 -22.11 22.80
N TYR A 512 5.46 -22.65 23.49
CA TYR A 512 5.69 -24.08 23.55
C TYR A 512 4.87 -24.70 24.68
N ILE A 513 4.09 -25.74 24.38
CA ILE A 513 3.24 -26.40 25.39
C ILE A 513 3.87 -27.70 25.87
N LYS A 514 4.13 -28.65 24.96
CA LYS A 514 4.72 -29.95 25.29
C LYS A 514 5.23 -30.70 24.06
N LEU A 515 6.12 -31.67 24.29
CA LEU A 515 6.48 -32.73 23.36
C LEU A 515 5.56 -33.92 23.62
N GLU A 516 5.08 -34.58 22.58
CA GLU A 516 4.36 -35.85 22.74
C GLU A 516 5.34 -37.02 22.87
N ASP A 517 4.99 -38.00 23.70
CA ASP A 517 5.85 -39.18 23.97
C ASP A 517 5.98 -40.12 22.76
N GLN A 518 5.04 -40.02 21.82
CA GLN A 518 5.02 -40.87 20.63
C GLN A 518 6.05 -40.38 19.60
N ILE A 519 6.98 -41.28 19.26
CA ILE A 519 7.93 -41.10 18.15
C ILE A 519 7.49 -42.01 17.01
N ASP A 520 7.09 -41.38 15.90
CA ASP A 520 6.72 -42.09 14.68
C ASP A 520 7.91 -42.14 13.70
N THR A 521 7.80 -42.95 12.66
CA THR A 521 8.78 -43.03 11.58
C THR A 521 8.08 -43.05 10.23
N VAL A 522 8.63 -42.32 9.26
CA VAL A 522 8.17 -42.33 7.86
C VAL A 522 9.31 -42.66 6.92
N THR A 523 9.00 -43.14 5.72
CA THR A 523 10.03 -43.37 4.69
C THR A 523 10.45 -42.06 4.03
N ARG A 524 11.64 -42.04 3.41
CA ARG A 524 12.10 -40.89 2.61
C ARG A 524 11.10 -40.49 1.52
N ARG A 525 10.61 -41.47 0.75
CA ARG A 525 9.60 -41.25 -0.28
C ARG A 525 8.33 -40.62 0.29
N GLU A 526 7.81 -41.15 1.39
CA GLU A 526 6.60 -40.65 2.01
C GLU A 526 6.76 -39.19 2.47
N PHE A 527 7.90 -38.84 3.08
CA PHE A 527 8.21 -37.46 3.43
C PHE A 527 8.20 -36.55 2.19
N LEU A 528 8.90 -36.94 1.12
CA LEU A 528 8.94 -36.15 -0.11
C LEU A 528 7.55 -35.98 -0.72
N GLU A 529 6.71 -37.02 -0.71
CA GLU A 529 5.34 -37.00 -1.20
C GLU A 529 4.45 -36.07 -0.39
N ARG A 530 4.59 -36.07 0.95
CA ARG A 530 3.88 -35.13 1.82
C ARG A 530 4.31 -33.68 1.58
N GLN A 531 5.60 -33.45 1.30
CA GLN A 531 6.13 -32.11 1.01
C GLN A 531 5.80 -31.62 -0.42
N LEU A 532 5.60 -32.52 -1.39
CA LEU A 532 5.23 -32.15 -2.76
C LEU A 532 3.83 -31.50 -2.83
N THR A 533 3.70 -30.41 -3.58
CA THR A 533 2.38 -29.87 -3.93
C THR A 533 1.84 -30.63 -5.13
N ARG A 534 0.85 -31.50 -4.91
CA ARG A 534 0.23 -32.26 -6.00
C ARG A 534 -0.53 -31.32 -6.93
N PHE A 535 -0.13 -31.34 -8.19
CA PHE A 535 -0.77 -30.65 -9.29
C PHE A 535 -1.03 -31.68 -10.39
N ASN A 536 -2.29 -31.85 -10.76
CA ASN A 536 -2.71 -32.71 -11.87
C ASN A 536 -3.83 -31.99 -12.61
N VAL A 537 -3.60 -31.67 -13.88
CA VAL A 537 -4.59 -31.01 -14.73
C VAL A 537 -4.71 -31.76 -16.06
N PRO A 538 -5.83 -32.49 -16.28
CA PRO A 538 -6.14 -33.06 -17.58
C PRO A 538 -6.75 -32.02 -18.54
N TYR A 539 -6.37 -32.08 -19.82
CA TYR A 539 -6.77 -31.14 -20.87
C TYR A 539 -7.89 -31.72 -21.74
N LYS A 540 -9.13 -31.49 -21.33
CA LYS A 540 -10.35 -32.07 -21.95
C LYS A 540 -10.37 -32.01 -23.49
N LYS A 541 -10.11 -30.83 -24.08
CA LYS A 541 -10.13 -30.64 -25.53
C LYS A 541 -9.14 -31.54 -26.27
N ASN A 542 -7.95 -31.74 -25.71
CA ASN A 542 -6.95 -32.61 -26.31
C ASN A 542 -7.24 -34.08 -26.04
N ILE A 543 -7.76 -34.42 -24.85
CA ILE A 543 -8.20 -35.77 -24.52
C ILE A 543 -9.32 -36.25 -25.46
N GLU A 544 -10.28 -35.40 -25.81
CA GLU A 544 -11.34 -35.76 -26.77
C GLU A 544 -10.81 -36.08 -28.17
N LYS A 545 -9.75 -35.39 -28.61
CA LYS A 545 -9.18 -35.55 -29.97
C LYS A 545 -8.14 -36.67 -30.05
N TRP A 546 -7.32 -36.81 -29.01
CA TRP A 546 -6.09 -37.61 -28.99
C TRP A 546 -6.06 -38.69 -27.90
N GLY A 547 -7.02 -38.70 -26.97
CA GLY A 547 -7.09 -39.69 -25.91
C GLY A 547 -7.29 -41.11 -26.45
N GLY A 548 -6.62 -42.08 -25.83
CA GLY A 548 -6.59 -43.47 -26.25
C GLY A 548 -5.76 -43.75 -27.50
N LYS A 549 -5.10 -42.74 -28.09
CA LYS A 549 -4.26 -42.90 -29.30
C LYS A 549 -2.79 -42.77 -28.96
N ASN A 550 -2.12 -43.92 -28.85
CA ASN A 550 -0.65 -44.04 -28.74
C ASN A 550 -0.05 -43.07 -27.71
N GLU A 551 -0.60 -43.13 -26.49
CA GLU A 551 -0.22 -42.24 -25.39
C GLU A 551 1.17 -42.57 -24.86
N ALA A 552 1.85 -41.54 -24.39
CA ALA A 552 3.17 -41.62 -23.79
C ALA A 552 3.33 -40.59 -22.69
N ILE A 553 4.26 -40.86 -21.78
CA ILE A 553 4.54 -39.97 -20.66
C ILE A 553 5.95 -39.42 -20.85
N TYR A 554 6.05 -38.11 -21.02
CA TYR A 554 7.31 -37.39 -20.99
C TYR A 554 7.62 -36.96 -19.56
N GLU A 555 8.72 -37.44 -19.00
CA GLU A 555 9.15 -37.11 -17.63
C GLU A 555 10.32 -36.12 -17.66
N LEU A 556 10.21 -35.06 -16.85
CA LEU A 556 11.18 -33.97 -16.78
C LEU A 556 11.50 -33.64 -15.33
N ILE A 557 12.74 -33.88 -14.92
CA ILE A 557 13.19 -33.64 -13.54
C ILE A 557 13.26 -32.14 -13.27
N TYR A 558 12.73 -31.73 -12.11
CA TYR A 558 12.78 -30.36 -11.63
C TYR A 558 12.99 -30.34 -10.11
N PRO A 559 14.25 -30.25 -9.63
CA PRO A 559 14.59 -30.46 -8.21
C PRO A 559 13.91 -29.51 -7.22
N ASP A 560 13.50 -28.34 -7.68
CA ASP A 560 12.93 -27.26 -6.86
C ASP A 560 11.40 -27.22 -6.87
N LEU A 561 10.74 -28.27 -7.38
CA LEU A 561 9.30 -28.31 -7.60
C LEU A 561 8.46 -28.25 -6.31
N ASP A 562 9.06 -28.52 -5.16
CA ASP A 562 8.42 -28.38 -3.85
C ASP A 562 8.43 -26.94 -3.30
N LYS A 563 9.20 -26.03 -3.90
CA LYS A 563 9.30 -24.63 -3.44
C LYS A 563 8.02 -23.85 -3.79
N PRO A 564 7.38 -23.14 -2.85
CA PRO A 564 6.17 -22.36 -3.11
C PRO A 564 6.28 -21.31 -4.24
N LEU A 565 7.47 -20.73 -4.43
CA LEU A 565 7.72 -19.77 -5.51
C LEU A 565 7.63 -20.39 -6.90
N ILE A 566 7.96 -21.68 -7.01
CA ILE A 566 7.88 -22.46 -8.24
C ILE A 566 6.44 -22.94 -8.45
N THR A 567 5.83 -23.52 -7.41
CA THR A 567 4.48 -24.09 -7.51
C THR A 567 3.41 -23.05 -7.84
N ARG A 568 3.55 -21.80 -7.37
CA ARG A 568 2.64 -20.69 -7.72
C ARG A 568 2.58 -20.41 -9.23
N ASN A 569 3.62 -20.77 -9.97
CA ASN A 569 3.68 -20.55 -11.41
C ASN A 569 3.13 -21.72 -12.24
N LEU A 570 2.81 -22.87 -11.63
CA LEU A 570 2.27 -24.05 -12.33
C LEU A 570 1.05 -23.76 -13.21
N PRO A 571 0.09 -22.89 -12.81
CA PRO A 571 -1.04 -22.55 -13.66
C PRO A 571 -0.64 -21.90 -14.99
N TYR A 572 0.46 -21.13 -15.02
CA TYR A 572 0.95 -20.51 -16.27
C TYR A 572 1.49 -21.56 -17.24
N LEU A 573 2.30 -22.49 -16.74
CA LEU A 573 2.81 -23.61 -17.55
C LEU A 573 1.65 -24.46 -18.05
N SER A 574 0.72 -24.83 -17.16
CA SER A 574 -0.43 -25.64 -17.52
C SER A 574 -1.34 -24.97 -18.56
N ASN A 575 -1.57 -23.65 -18.45
CA ASN A 575 -2.37 -22.91 -19.41
C ASN A 575 -1.70 -22.90 -20.79
N HIS A 576 -0.37 -22.68 -20.83
CA HIS A 576 0.39 -22.75 -22.08
C HIS A 576 0.31 -24.14 -22.74
N LEU A 577 0.59 -25.20 -21.97
CA LEU A 577 0.57 -26.58 -22.48
C LEU A 577 -0.83 -27.03 -22.93
N SER A 578 -1.89 -26.56 -22.26
CA SER A 578 -3.28 -26.88 -22.62
C SER A 578 -3.70 -26.43 -24.03
N GLN A 579 -2.96 -25.49 -24.62
CA GLN A 579 -3.23 -24.96 -25.95
C GLN A 579 -2.46 -25.70 -27.06
N ILE A 580 -1.51 -26.56 -26.69
CA ILE A 580 -0.71 -27.34 -27.64
C ILE A 580 -1.46 -28.61 -28.01
N GLU A 581 -1.66 -28.86 -29.30
CA GLU A 581 -2.27 -30.11 -29.74
C GLU A 581 -1.39 -31.32 -29.40
N GLY A 582 -2.01 -32.37 -28.86
CA GLY A 582 -1.33 -33.63 -28.52
C GLY A 582 -0.89 -33.75 -27.07
N ILE A 583 -0.89 -32.67 -26.28
CA ILE A 583 -0.66 -32.74 -24.82
C ILE A 583 -1.97 -33.03 -24.10
N LEU A 584 -2.01 -34.08 -23.30
CA LEU A 584 -3.22 -34.59 -22.64
C LEU A 584 -3.32 -34.15 -21.18
N SER A 585 -2.22 -34.10 -20.44
CA SER A 585 -2.21 -33.62 -19.05
C SER A 585 -0.84 -33.13 -18.61
N LEU A 586 -0.82 -32.36 -17.52
CA LEU A 586 0.38 -32.01 -16.76
C LEU A 586 0.21 -32.46 -15.31
N GLU A 587 1.19 -33.20 -14.82
CA GLU A 587 1.25 -33.71 -13.46
C GLU A 587 2.59 -33.40 -12.80
N THR A 588 2.58 -33.30 -11.47
CA THR A 588 3.78 -33.18 -10.62
C THR A 588 3.87 -34.43 -9.77
N VAL A 589 5.03 -35.09 -9.82
CA VAL A 589 5.24 -36.39 -9.19
C VAL A 589 6.63 -36.49 -8.58
N ILE A 590 6.85 -37.59 -7.85
CA ILE A 590 8.17 -38.09 -7.49
C ILE A 590 8.43 -39.33 -8.32
N ASN A 591 9.54 -39.35 -9.05
CA ASN A 591 9.92 -40.49 -9.88
C ASN A 591 10.44 -41.67 -9.03
N ASP A 592 10.79 -42.77 -9.69
CA ASP A 592 11.29 -43.98 -8.99
C ASP A 592 12.65 -43.80 -8.33
N LYS A 593 13.39 -42.75 -8.69
CA LYS A 593 14.64 -42.34 -8.05
C LYS A 593 14.44 -41.33 -6.92
N GLU A 594 13.19 -41.09 -6.53
CA GLU A 594 12.81 -40.14 -5.49
C GLU A 594 13.19 -38.68 -5.80
N GLU A 595 13.13 -38.30 -7.08
CA GLU A 595 13.36 -36.95 -7.59
C GLU A 595 12.04 -36.31 -8.01
N TYR A 596 11.89 -35.01 -7.77
CA TYR A 596 10.72 -34.29 -8.23
C TYR A 596 10.73 -34.11 -9.74
N ALA A 597 9.61 -34.41 -10.39
CA ALA A 597 9.48 -34.33 -11.83
C ALA A 597 8.11 -33.84 -12.29
N PHE A 598 8.09 -33.24 -13.48
CA PHE A 598 6.89 -33.05 -14.27
C PHE A 598 6.63 -34.32 -15.09
N ARG A 599 5.38 -34.75 -15.12
CA ARG A 599 4.88 -35.74 -16.08
C ARG A 599 3.92 -35.08 -17.04
N ILE A 600 4.26 -35.12 -18.31
CA ILE A 600 3.43 -34.61 -19.39
C ILE A 600 2.94 -35.82 -20.17
N THR A 601 1.65 -36.12 -20.04
CA THR A 601 1.03 -37.16 -20.85
C THR A 601 0.70 -36.57 -22.21
N TYR A 602 1.10 -37.24 -23.29
CA TYR A 602 0.94 -36.75 -24.66
C TYR A 602 0.70 -37.90 -25.65
N SER A 603 0.21 -37.59 -26.86
CA SER A 603 0.05 -38.57 -27.94
C SER A 603 1.26 -38.57 -28.88
N LYS A 604 1.87 -39.74 -29.10
CA LYS A 604 3.02 -39.91 -30.02
C LYS A 604 2.66 -39.61 -31.48
N ASP A 605 1.38 -39.61 -31.82
CA ASP A 605 0.89 -39.31 -33.16
C ASP A 605 1.01 -37.80 -33.48
N ALA A 606 1.05 -36.95 -32.45
CA ALA A 606 1.14 -35.49 -32.58
C ALA A 606 2.52 -34.94 -32.21
N LEU A 607 3.14 -35.51 -31.15
CA LEU A 607 4.35 -34.96 -30.53
C LEU A 607 5.43 -36.02 -30.33
N ASN A 608 6.65 -35.54 -30.10
CA ASN A 608 7.81 -36.33 -29.70
C ASN A 608 8.64 -35.53 -28.68
N ASP A 609 9.64 -36.16 -28.08
CA ASP A 609 10.48 -35.58 -27.04
C ASP A 609 11.15 -34.26 -27.47
N ASP A 610 11.60 -34.15 -28.73
CA ASP A 610 12.20 -32.93 -29.27
C ASP A 610 11.22 -31.76 -29.32
N LYS A 611 10.00 -32.01 -29.83
CA LYS A 611 8.96 -30.98 -29.93
C LYS A 611 8.49 -30.53 -28.54
N ILE A 612 8.35 -31.45 -27.59
CA ILE A 612 7.97 -31.11 -26.22
C ILE A 612 9.04 -30.22 -25.59
N TRP A 613 10.32 -30.58 -25.77
CA TRP A 613 11.44 -29.77 -25.28
C TRP A 613 11.49 -28.37 -25.89
N GLU A 614 11.24 -28.25 -27.19
CA GLU A 614 11.16 -26.95 -27.88
C GLU A 614 10.02 -26.09 -27.33
N ILE A 615 8.84 -26.68 -27.11
CA ILE A 615 7.66 -25.98 -26.58
C ILE A 615 7.93 -25.44 -25.17
N LEU A 616 8.53 -26.25 -24.30
CA LEU A 616 8.86 -25.85 -22.94
C LEU A 616 9.85 -24.69 -22.88
N ASN A 617 10.77 -24.60 -23.84
CA ASN A 617 11.83 -23.59 -23.90
C ASN A 617 11.55 -22.43 -24.87
N ARG A 618 10.29 -22.22 -25.27
CA ARG A 618 9.91 -21.04 -26.06
C ARG A 618 10.20 -19.74 -25.31
N THR A 619 10.61 -18.71 -26.04
CA THR A 619 10.90 -17.38 -25.49
C THR A 619 9.66 -16.67 -24.95
N LYS A 620 8.46 -17.05 -25.42
CA LYS A 620 7.16 -16.54 -24.98
C LYS A 620 6.17 -17.68 -24.81
N TRP A 621 5.38 -17.61 -23.75
CA TRP A 621 4.27 -18.52 -23.50
C TRP A 621 2.95 -17.83 -23.80
N THR A 622 2.05 -18.57 -24.46
CA THR A 622 0.67 -18.13 -24.74
C THR A 622 -0.22 -18.45 -23.54
N ILE A 623 -0.94 -17.44 -23.03
CA ILE A 623 -1.89 -17.58 -21.94
C ILE A 623 -3.25 -17.14 -22.43
N LYS A 624 -4.24 -18.03 -22.26
CA LYS A 624 -5.64 -17.75 -22.53
C LYS A 624 -6.34 -17.31 -21.23
N ASP A 625 -6.95 -16.14 -21.24
CA ASP A 625 -7.75 -15.64 -20.12
C ASP A 625 -9.16 -16.26 -20.07
N LYS A 626 -9.99 -15.83 -19.10
CA LYS A 626 -11.34 -16.38 -18.89
C LYS A 626 -12.30 -15.97 -20.01
N GLU A 627 -12.07 -14.82 -20.61
CA GLU A 627 -12.82 -14.22 -21.71
C GLU A 627 -12.42 -14.82 -23.07
N GLY A 628 -11.32 -15.57 -23.10
CA GLY A 628 -10.80 -16.30 -24.23
C GLY A 628 -9.80 -15.53 -25.08
N ALA A 629 -9.38 -14.34 -24.67
CA ALA A 629 -8.31 -13.60 -25.30
C ALA A 629 -6.95 -14.24 -24.99
N ILE A 630 -6.05 -14.19 -25.97
CA ILE A 630 -4.72 -14.79 -25.91
C ILE A 630 -3.72 -13.67 -25.70
N SER A 631 -2.87 -13.80 -24.68
CA SER A 631 -1.78 -12.90 -24.37
C SER A 631 -0.45 -13.66 -24.31
N GLU A 632 0.65 -12.96 -24.53
CA GLU A 632 2.00 -13.51 -24.42
C GLU A 632 2.67 -13.06 -23.12
N VAL A 633 3.28 -14.02 -22.41
CA VAL A 633 4.03 -13.75 -21.18
C VAL A 633 5.41 -14.38 -21.24
N ASP A 634 6.35 -13.84 -20.46
CA ASP A 634 7.67 -14.46 -20.28
C ASP A 634 7.54 -15.81 -19.53
N PRO A 635 8.28 -16.85 -19.96
CA PRO A 635 8.32 -18.14 -19.27
C PRO A 635 8.62 -18.00 -17.78
N LYS A 636 7.89 -18.75 -16.95
CA LYS A 636 8.06 -18.75 -15.49
C LYS A 636 8.96 -19.86 -14.97
N PHE A 637 9.38 -20.75 -15.86
CA PHE A 637 10.26 -21.87 -15.58
C PHE A 637 11.44 -21.84 -16.56
N SER A 638 12.59 -22.32 -16.09
CA SER A 638 13.77 -22.56 -16.93
C SER A 638 14.13 -24.02 -16.78
N PHE A 639 14.25 -24.72 -17.90
CA PHE A 639 14.60 -26.13 -17.96
C PHE A 639 16.01 -26.26 -18.49
N THR A 640 16.92 -26.85 -17.71
CA THR A 640 18.34 -27.00 -18.06
C THR A 640 18.66 -28.34 -18.69
N GLU A 641 17.92 -29.38 -18.29
CA GLU A 641 18.13 -30.75 -18.75
C GLU A 641 16.90 -31.25 -19.49
N LYS A 642 17.13 -31.92 -20.61
CA LYS A 642 16.07 -32.48 -21.43
C LYS A 642 15.53 -33.74 -20.76
N GLY A 643 14.22 -33.76 -20.53
CA GLY A 643 13.49 -34.93 -20.08
C GLY A 643 13.40 -36.02 -21.16
N ALA A 644 12.80 -37.15 -20.81
CA ALA A 644 12.66 -38.29 -21.72
C ALA A 644 11.30 -38.95 -21.58
N THR A 645 10.82 -39.52 -22.67
CA THR A 645 9.62 -40.35 -22.65
C THR A 645 9.92 -41.69 -21.99
N ILE A 646 9.22 -41.97 -20.89
CA ILE A 646 9.33 -43.24 -20.17
C ILE A 646 8.59 -44.34 -20.94
N LYS A 647 9.13 -45.57 -20.87
CA LYS A 647 8.61 -46.73 -21.60
C LYS A 647 7.41 -47.37 -20.91
#